data_AF-A0A842W0D3-F1
#
_entry.id   AF-A0A842W0D3-F1
#
_cell.length_a   1.000
_cell.length_b   1.000
_cell.length_c   1.000
_cell.angle_alpha   90.00
_cell.angle_beta   90.00
_cell.angle_gamma   90.00
#
_symmetry.space_group_name_H-M   'P 1'
#
loop_
_entity.id
_entity.type
_entity.pdbx_description
1 polymer ?
#
loop_
_entity_poly.entity_id
_entity_poly.type
_entity_poly.pdbx_seq_one_letter_code
_entity_poly.pdbx_strand_id
1 'polypeptide(L)'
;QGFGSPSAFSDAQNTTGRPITVVSKHTKFPYGILSQFYTTEKNTKVYVIEPEEVKFDFLHGTYCKLNYLNLKYKRGYVDEYVEKTAMMNSHITLIYIDPYGDQHIYPRRVEYFPKEPKYALPHPSSIKIGDFQDLLRNSENLTVTAFLTDNFVRMSNNLSKKIVSEAEFEIEDKFKMLNLNEGFLSKVKKKSENWIFAREEMRIYGRSKKKRPKIVIYSIPNDGDLRDQLWEEMNDYNTKYSERSSLQKKIKQMEKDVKKVEDSYHRSKQKKQDRKYIKKTNKEIKKQEKEEENLTKLMEKVKNNIDKLLKKREFENEITEEKIVDEVIERINQLMISKTRPAELTRIQIEYLYMSFKNQKYMSPPTDTAIPVGESALETVLIKQFNLQITNKVEYFGDSEDEIYEIDDEEKLETEEKISKVNKVLAKFTSSKYIESKINFDISMPENLVLTPEVYHKYLDKLDVDRTYGDDFVAAETRKPTSGKGLAFVVEAVMAYSPHSKTIKNAKTATQVITRYVNRTPKLRDNTDCALWMGIQSVNWKNYKVPDTFDNGIPKGNFIIYVNCSGPYTHLMFKSQSKNALAEDEVLLSEVKLCLESIGRKLRRYLGKKERRKKRMKRSELINKSIPVFVDSLYSIVKDIPKFKALKVEHLRKPIEEKLERDTLGRKGITTTMKLSKSISAEVSSIKKDLKEEHKRKSKKKSSKKASKKKTSKKSSKKKSSKKKASKKSSKKKISKKKTAKKSTQSKLTTYDITSENVLKALSDDKWHKVPELVKKLKIKDQMEAAFLLNILKKLYIKKQIKLGKNKQGKKVWKINR
;
A
#
# COMPACT_ATOMS: atom_id res chain seq x y z
N GLN A 1 -17.97 3.05 -18.18
CA GLN A 1 -18.66 1.75 -18.12
C GLN A 1 -19.95 1.84 -17.33
N GLY A 2 -19.98 1.77 -15.99
CA GLY A 2 -21.20 2.06 -15.20
C GLY A 2 -22.36 1.04 -15.23
N PHE A 3 -22.40 0.13 -16.21
CA PHE A 3 -23.52 -0.78 -16.50
C PHE A 3 -24.09 -1.65 -15.36
N GLY A 4 -23.38 -1.82 -14.23
CA GLY A 4 -23.75 -2.80 -13.19
C GLY A 4 -25.17 -2.66 -12.63
N SER A 5 -25.53 -1.48 -12.13
CA SER A 5 -26.88 -1.25 -11.61
C SER A 5 -27.95 -1.15 -12.71
N PRO A 6 -27.73 -0.45 -13.84
CA PRO A 6 -28.66 -0.45 -14.97
C PRO A 6 -29.01 -1.85 -15.50
N SER A 7 -28.04 -2.78 -15.60
CA SER A 7 -28.33 -4.16 -16.02
C SER A 7 -29.21 -4.90 -15.00
N ALA A 8 -28.95 -4.75 -13.69
CA ALA A 8 -29.80 -5.35 -12.66
C ALA A 8 -31.21 -4.73 -12.61
N PHE A 9 -31.33 -3.44 -12.92
CA PHE A 9 -32.61 -2.73 -13.01
C PHE A 9 -33.43 -3.21 -14.21
N SER A 10 -32.82 -3.33 -15.38
CA SER A 10 -33.47 -3.87 -16.58
C SER A 10 -33.84 -5.35 -16.42
N ASP A 11 -32.99 -6.19 -15.82
CA ASP A 11 -33.30 -7.61 -15.58
C ASP A 11 -34.48 -7.82 -14.61
N ALA A 12 -34.55 -7.02 -13.53
CA ALA A 12 -35.70 -7.00 -12.62
C ALA A 12 -37.00 -6.56 -13.31
N GLN A 13 -36.93 -5.51 -14.12
CA GLN A 13 -38.05 -4.99 -14.91
C GLN A 13 -38.52 -6.01 -15.96
N ASN A 14 -37.60 -6.60 -16.73
CA ASN A 14 -37.91 -7.56 -17.79
C ASN A 14 -38.47 -8.89 -17.24
N THR A 15 -38.03 -9.33 -16.06
CA THR A 15 -38.52 -10.58 -15.46
C THR A 15 -39.84 -10.44 -14.71
N THR A 16 -40.22 -9.25 -14.21
CA THR A 16 -41.43 -9.08 -13.39
C THR A 16 -42.46 -8.06 -13.88
N GLY A 17 -42.08 -7.17 -14.79
CA GLY A 17 -42.90 -6.01 -15.19
C GLY A 17 -43.17 -5.01 -14.05
N ARG A 18 -42.54 -5.15 -12.87
CA ARG A 18 -42.79 -4.29 -11.69
C ARG A 18 -41.81 -3.10 -11.65
N PRO A 19 -42.25 -1.93 -11.14
CA PRO A 19 -41.37 -0.77 -11.03
C PRO A 19 -40.29 -0.99 -9.97
N ILE A 20 -39.17 -0.32 -10.16
CA ILE A 20 -38.02 -0.32 -9.24
C ILE A 20 -38.33 0.66 -8.12
N THR A 21 -38.34 0.20 -6.87
CA THR A 21 -38.54 1.08 -5.70
C THR A 21 -37.19 1.50 -5.13
N VAL A 22 -36.91 2.81 -5.10
CA VAL A 22 -35.70 3.36 -4.47
C VAL A 22 -36.09 4.40 -3.42
N VAL A 23 -35.49 4.28 -2.24
CA VAL A 23 -35.58 5.27 -1.17
C VAL A 23 -34.17 5.76 -0.84
N SER A 24 -33.93 7.07 -0.83
CA SER A 24 -32.62 7.62 -0.52
C SER A 24 -32.71 8.84 0.41
N LYS A 25 -31.93 8.84 1.50
CA LYS A 25 -31.88 9.92 2.49
C LYS A 25 -30.45 10.39 2.65
N HIS A 26 -30.19 11.62 2.19
CA HIS A 26 -28.88 12.24 2.26
C HIS A 26 -28.66 12.91 3.62
N THR A 27 -27.41 12.93 4.12
CA THR A 27 -27.06 13.39 5.48
C THR A 27 -27.41 14.84 5.79
N LYS A 28 -27.65 15.68 4.77
CA LYS A 28 -28.04 17.09 4.94
C LYS A 28 -29.56 17.32 5.03
N PHE A 29 -30.40 16.33 4.69
CA PHE A 29 -31.85 16.52 4.58
C PHE A 29 -32.61 15.71 5.65
N PRO A 30 -33.67 16.28 6.26
CA PRO A 30 -34.43 15.60 7.32
C PRO A 30 -35.31 14.47 6.78
N TYR A 31 -35.81 14.61 5.55
CA TYR A 31 -36.64 13.63 4.85
C TYR A 31 -35.80 12.80 3.87
N GLY A 32 -36.30 11.61 3.53
CA GLY A 32 -35.76 10.77 2.46
C GLY A 32 -36.64 10.87 1.23
N ILE A 33 -36.04 10.81 0.05
CA ILE A 33 -36.76 10.79 -1.22
C ILE A 33 -37.20 9.35 -1.51
N LEU A 34 -38.50 9.12 -1.63
CA LEU A 34 -39.09 7.91 -2.20
C LEU A 34 -39.23 8.12 -3.72
N SER A 35 -39.03 7.06 -4.51
CA SER A 35 -39.35 7.06 -5.94
C SER A 35 -39.67 5.65 -6.42
N GLN A 36 -40.58 5.53 -7.38
CA GLN A 36 -40.83 4.30 -8.13
C GLN A 36 -40.73 4.59 -9.61
N PHE A 37 -39.88 3.85 -10.34
CA PHE A 37 -39.66 4.11 -11.76
C PHE A 37 -39.36 2.85 -12.57
N TYR A 38 -39.59 2.96 -13.88
CA TYR A 38 -39.08 2.07 -14.91
C TYR A 38 -37.86 2.70 -15.60
N THR A 39 -36.97 1.86 -16.12
CA THR A 39 -35.87 2.26 -17.00
C THR A 39 -36.24 2.04 -18.47
N THR A 40 -35.92 3.01 -19.33
CA THR A 40 -36.13 2.92 -20.78
C THR A 40 -34.88 2.39 -21.50
N GLU A 41 -35.02 1.99 -22.75
CA GLU A 41 -33.89 1.64 -23.63
C GLU A 41 -32.86 2.78 -23.76
N LYS A 42 -33.33 4.04 -23.74
CA LYS A 42 -32.49 5.25 -23.74
C LYS A 42 -31.82 5.51 -22.38
N ASN A 43 -31.92 4.57 -21.42
CA ASN A 43 -31.44 4.68 -20.05
C ASN A 43 -31.98 5.92 -19.30
N THR A 44 -33.17 6.40 -19.69
CA THR A 44 -33.94 7.40 -18.94
C THR A 44 -34.88 6.72 -17.96
N LYS A 45 -35.45 7.48 -17.02
CA LYS A 45 -36.43 6.99 -16.06
C LYS A 45 -37.83 7.48 -16.42
N VAL A 46 -38.81 6.58 -16.36
CA VAL A 46 -40.25 6.92 -16.35
C VAL A 46 -40.75 6.65 -14.94
N TYR A 47 -41.17 7.70 -14.24
CA TYR A 47 -41.65 7.58 -12.86
C TYR A 47 -43.11 7.12 -12.82
N VAL A 48 -43.40 6.20 -11.91
CA VAL A 48 -44.75 5.78 -11.50
C VAL A 48 -45.16 6.52 -10.23
N ILE A 49 -44.18 6.75 -9.34
CA ILE A 49 -44.26 7.71 -8.24
C ILE A 49 -43.03 8.61 -8.39
N GLU A 50 -43.27 9.92 -8.51
CA GLU A 50 -42.23 10.93 -8.61
C GLU A 50 -41.36 11.01 -7.33
N PRO A 51 -40.25 11.77 -7.33
CA PRO A 51 -39.39 11.95 -6.16
C PRO A 51 -40.05 12.66 -4.96
N GLU A 52 -40.88 11.95 -4.20
CA GLU A 52 -41.60 12.47 -3.02
C GLU A 52 -40.75 12.49 -1.73
N GLU A 53 -40.90 13.54 -0.91
CA GLU A 53 -40.27 13.61 0.42
C GLU A 53 -41.07 12.84 1.47
N VAL A 54 -40.47 11.77 2.02
CA VAL A 54 -41.08 10.88 3.00
C VAL A 54 -40.19 10.76 4.24
N LYS A 55 -40.80 10.74 5.43
CA LYS A 55 -40.10 10.58 6.70
C LYS A 55 -39.75 9.10 6.93
N PHE A 56 -38.45 8.79 6.95
CA PHE A 56 -37.94 7.45 7.25
C PHE A 56 -37.06 7.42 8.52
N ASP A 57 -37.15 6.30 9.25
CA ASP A 57 -36.47 6.06 10.54
C ASP A 57 -34.94 5.95 10.44
N PHE A 58 -34.41 5.55 9.28
CA PHE A 58 -32.95 5.46 9.10
C PHE A 58 -32.33 6.87 9.03
N LEU A 59 -31.13 7.04 9.59
CA LEU A 59 -30.45 8.34 9.69
C LEU A 59 -30.08 8.89 8.31
N HIS A 60 -29.42 8.08 7.50
CA HIS A 60 -29.01 8.36 6.13
C HIS A 60 -28.71 7.05 5.38
N GLY A 61 -28.71 7.07 4.05
CA GLY A 61 -28.39 5.92 3.21
C GLY A 61 -29.33 5.76 2.02
N THR A 62 -29.28 4.61 1.36
CA THR A 62 -30.13 4.28 0.22
C THR A 62 -30.61 2.83 0.33
N TYR A 63 -31.91 2.62 0.16
CA TYR A 63 -32.56 1.33 0.02
C TYR A 63 -33.06 1.17 -1.42
N CYS A 64 -32.89 -0.02 -1.99
CA CYS A 64 -33.38 -0.36 -3.32
C CYS A 64 -34.03 -1.74 -3.28
N LYS A 65 -35.25 -1.84 -3.80
CA LYS A 65 -36.00 -3.09 -3.93
C LYS A 65 -36.14 -3.44 -5.40
N LEU A 66 -35.57 -4.57 -5.77
CA LEU A 66 -35.73 -5.21 -7.08
C LEU A 66 -36.59 -6.45 -6.90
N ASN A 67 -37.54 -6.65 -7.81
CA ASN A 67 -38.35 -7.86 -7.88
C ASN A 67 -37.81 -8.70 -9.04
N TYR A 68 -37.70 -10.01 -8.86
CA TYR A 68 -37.25 -10.95 -9.89
C TYR A 68 -38.19 -12.15 -9.97
N LEU A 69 -38.44 -12.66 -11.17
CA LEU A 69 -39.20 -13.90 -11.40
C LEU A 69 -38.26 -15.04 -11.79
N ASN A 70 -38.65 -16.28 -11.51
CA ASN A 70 -37.98 -17.54 -11.93
C ASN A 70 -36.50 -17.73 -11.51
N LEU A 71 -35.89 -16.76 -10.80
CA LEU A 71 -34.52 -16.82 -10.30
C LEU A 71 -34.39 -17.75 -9.08
N LYS A 72 -34.12 -19.03 -9.34
CA LYS A 72 -33.88 -20.05 -8.31
C LYS A 72 -32.62 -19.73 -7.49
N TYR A 73 -32.80 -19.44 -6.21
CA TYR A 73 -31.71 -19.18 -5.26
C TYR A 73 -30.84 -20.43 -5.04
N LYS A 74 -29.54 -20.32 -5.35
CA LYS A 74 -28.57 -21.41 -5.17
C LYS A 74 -27.79 -21.21 -3.86
N ARG A 75 -28.24 -21.89 -2.80
CA ARG A 75 -27.51 -22.01 -1.52
C ARG A 75 -26.05 -22.43 -1.76
N GLY A 76 -25.14 -21.89 -0.96
CA GLY A 76 -23.70 -21.95 -1.13
C GLY A 76 -23.15 -20.80 -1.99
N TYR A 77 -23.72 -20.50 -3.16
CA TYR A 77 -23.09 -19.59 -4.12
C TYR A 77 -23.18 -18.11 -3.73
N VAL A 78 -24.37 -17.66 -3.29
CA VAL A 78 -24.56 -16.28 -2.81
C VAL A 78 -23.92 -16.11 -1.43
N ASP A 79 -24.06 -17.13 -0.57
CA ASP A 79 -23.50 -17.16 0.78
C ASP A 79 -21.96 -17.01 0.74
N GLU A 80 -21.27 -17.77 -0.12
CA GLU A 80 -19.83 -17.68 -0.33
C GLU A 80 -19.41 -16.30 -0.88
N TYR A 81 -20.19 -15.71 -1.78
CA TYR A 81 -19.93 -14.36 -2.30
C TYR A 81 -20.03 -13.30 -1.19
N VAL A 82 -21.08 -13.37 -0.36
CA VAL A 82 -21.33 -12.45 0.75
C VAL A 82 -20.26 -12.58 1.83
N GLU A 83 -19.94 -13.81 2.26
CA GLU A 83 -18.89 -14.08 3.25
C GLU A 83 -17.53 -13.52 2.79
N LYS A 84 -17.11 -13.82 1.56
CA LYS A 84 -15.84 -13.33 1.00
C LYS A 84 -15.84 -11.81 0.81
N THR A 85 -16.98 -11.20 0.51
CA THR A 85 -17.12 -9.74 0.46
C THR A 85 -16.93 -9.11 1.84
N ALA A 86 -17.50 -9.71 2.90
CA ALA A 86 -17.32 -9.26 4.28
C ALA A 86 -15.88 -9.47 4.80
N MET A 87 -15.19 -10.53 4.37
CA MET A 87 -13.77 -10.75 4.68
C MET A 87 -12.89 -9.60 4.18
N MET A 88 -12.98 -9.23 2.91
CA MET A 88 -12.14 -8.15 2.36
C MET A 88 -12.55 -6.76 2.81
N ASN A 89 -13.84 -6.53 3.08
CA ASN A 89 -14.35 -5.25 3.52
C ASN A 89 -14.53 -5.24 5.04
N SER A 90 -13.46 -5.61 5.74
CA SER A 90 -13.37 -5.77 7.21
C SER A 90 -13.72 -4.55 8.06
N HIS A 91 -13.93 -3.40 7.43
CA HIS A 91 -14.31 -2.11 8.01
C HIS A 91 -15.82 -1.86 7.97
N ILE A 92 -16.63 -2.69 7.31
CA ILE A 92 -18.10 -2.66 7.39
C ILE A 92 -18.65 -3.80 8.26
N THR A 93 -19.89 -3.66 8.72
CA THR A 93 -20.72 -4.78 9.18
C THR A 93 -21.69 -5.11 8.04
N LEU A 94 -21.79 -6.39 7.67
CA LEU A 94 -22.70 -6.88 6.64
C LEU A 94 -23.74 -7.77 7.31
N ILE A 95 -25.02 -7.41 7.17
CA ILE A 95 -26.16 -8.25 7.57
C ILE A 95 -26.76 -8.80 6.28
N TYR A 96 -26.81 -10.12 6.16
CA TYR A 96 -27.43 -10.84 5.06
C TYR A 96 -28.59 -11.68 5.60
N ILE A 97 -29.70 -11.70 4.86
CA ILE A 97 -30.88 -12.50 5.17
C ILE A 97 -31.15 -13.32 3.92
N ASP A 98 -31.12 -14.64 4.02
CA ASP A 98 -31.36 -15.52 2.88
C ASP A 98 -32.88 -15.64 2.58
N PRO A 99 -33.29 -16.17 1.41
CA PRO A 99 -34.70 -16.25 1.03
C PRO A 99 -35.57 -17.18 1.90
N TYR A 100 -34.97 -17.94 2.81
CA TYR A 100 -35.68 -18.79 3.79
C TYR A 100 -35.78 -18.11 5.17
N GLY A 101 -35.15 -16.94 5.35
CA GLY A 101 -35.16 -16.14 6.57
C GLY A 101 -33.93 -16.31 7.46
N ASP A 102 -32.94 -17.12 7.05
CA ASP A 102 -31.71 -17.34 7.83
C ASP A 102 -30.85 -16.07 7.85
N GLN A 103 -30.51 -15.58 9.05
CA GLN A 103 -29.79 -14.31 9.26
C GLN A 103 -28.30 -14.52 9.51
N HIS A 104 -27.47 -14.03 8.59
CA HIS A 104 -26.02 -14.09 8.64
C HIS A 104 -25.43 -12.70 8.93
N ILE A 105 -24.87 -12.52 10.12
CA ILE A 105 -24.28 -11.26 10.58
C ILE A 105 -22.75 -11.36 10.55
N TYR A 106 -22.11 -10.58 9.69
CA TYR A 106 -20.66 -10.45 9.60
C TYR A 106 -20.24 -9.10 10.21
N PRO A 107 -19.84 -9.04 11.50
CA PRO A 107 -19.47 -7.79 12.16
C PRO A 107 -18.12 -7.25 11.64
N ARG A 108 -17.99 -5.92 11.69
CA ARG A 108 -16.72 -5.20 11.51
C ARG A 108 -15.58 -5.87 12.28
N ARG A 109 -14.46 -6.14 11.60
CA ARG A 109 -13.26 -6.79 12.15
C ARG A 109 -12.12 -5.82 12.42
N VAL A 110 -12.12 -4.66 11.75
CA VAL A 110 -11.07 -3.62 11.78
C VAL A 110 -11.74 -2.25 12.00
N GLU A 111 -11.17 -1.42 12.87
CA GLU A 111 -11.78 -0.13 13.25
C GLU A 111 -11.53 0.99 12.24
N TYR A 112 -10.37 1.01 11.59
CA TYR A 112 -10.03 2.05 10.62
C TYR A 112 -10.74 1.84 9.28
N PHE A 113 -11.15 2.94 8.67
CA PHE A 113 -11.63 2.94 7.29
C PHE A 113 -10.44 2.97 6.31
N PRO A 114 -10.55 2.35 5.13
CA PRO A 114 -9.60 2.55 4.05
C PRO A 114 -9.61 4.00 3.57
N LYS A 115 -8.49 4.46 2.99
CA LYS A 115 -8.44 5.76 2.30
C LYS A 115 -9.37 5.77 1.08
N GLU A 116 -9.86 6.96 0.73
CA GLU A 116 -10.69 7.19 -0.46
C GLU A 116 -9.82 7.32 -1.71
N PRO A 117 -10.23 6.73 -2.86
CA PRO A 117 -9.47 6.78 -4.11
C PRO A 117 -9.51 8.19 -4.70
N LYS A 118 -8.34 8.79 -4.91
CA LYS A 118 -8.24 10.05 -5.63
C LYS A 118 -8.48 9.83 -7.12
N TYR A 119 -9.27 10.70 -7.74
CA TYR A 119 -9.30 10.82 -9.19
C TYR A 119 -7.92 11.25 -9.72
N ALA A 120 -7.57 10.78 -10.91
CA ALA A 120 -6.40 11.21 -11.65
C ALA A 120 -6.71 11.20 -13.14
N LEU A 121 -6.15 12.16 -13.88
CA LEU A 121 -6.21 12.22 -15.33
C LEU A 121 -5.56 10.98 -15.96
N PRO A 122 -5.90 10.60 -17.21
CA PRO A 122 -5.29 9.47 -17.90
C PRO A 122 -3.76 9.62 -18.04
N HIS A 123 -3.05 8.50 -18.07
CA HIS A 123 -1.60 8.48 -18.30
C HIS A 123 -1.31 8.32 -19.81
N PRO A 124 -0.33 9.03 -20.39
CA PRO A 124 -0.01 8.93 -21.81
C PRO A 124 0.16 7.50 -22.35
N SER A 125 0.76 6.59 -21.57
CA SER A 125 0.94 5.20 -21.99
C SER A 125 -0.37 4.39 -22.04
N SER A 126 -1.41 4.78 -21.28
CA SER A 126 -2.68 4.02 -21.17
C SER A 126 -3.71 4.29 -22.29
N ILE A 127 -3.61 5.44 -22.96
CA ILE A 127 -4.58 5.96 -23.92
C ILE A 127 -4.41 5.35 -25.33
N LYS A 128 -5.49 5.04 -26.05
CA LYS A 128 -5.46 4.62 -27.46
C LYS A 128 -5.67 5.81 -28.40
N ILE A 129 -5.46 5.63 -29.70
CA ILE A 129 -5.67 6.70 -30.70
C ILE A 129 -7.13 7.16 -30.78
N GLY A 130 -8.10 6.27 -30.57
CA GLY A 130 -9.53 6.63 -30.46
C GLY A 130 -9.79 7.50 -29.22
N ASP A 131 -9.40 7.03 -28.03
CA ASP A 131 -9.52 7.80 -26.79
C ASP A 131 -8.82 9.19 -26.90
N PHE A 132 -7.70 9.26 -27.64
CA PHE A 132 -6.96 10.51 -27.91
C PHE A 132 -7.70 11.43 -28.89
N GLN A 133 -8.31 10.89 -29.95
CA GLN A 133 -9.17 11.64 -30.88
C GLN A 133 -10.41 12.20 -30.17
N ASP A 134 -11.04 11.43 -29.29
CA ASP A 134 -12.21 11.89 -28.54
C ASP A 134 -11.83 12.94 -27.50
N LEU A 135 -10.65 12.83 -26.86
CA LEU A 135 -10.12 13.90 -26.01
C LEU A 135 -9.81 15.18 -26.81
N LEU A 136 -9.24 15.08 -28.02
CA LEU A 136 -8.96 16.22 -28.90
C LEU A 136 -10.25 16.94 -29.35
N ARG A 137 -11.28 16.18 -29.75
CA ARG A 137 -12.58 16.72 -30.17
C ARG A 137 -13.32 17.45 -29.06
N ASN A 138 -13.24 16.93 -27.83
CA ASN A 138 -13.87 17.52 -26.65
C ASN A 138 -12.95 18.54 -25.92
N SER A 139 -11.85 18.98 -26.53
CA SER A 139 -10.89 19.89 -25.92
C SER A 139 -11.26 21.36 -26.12
N GLU A 140 -11.59 22.05 -25.03
CA GLU A 140 -11.77 23.51 -24.99
C GLU A 140 -10.44 24.29 -25.12
N ASN A 141 -9.28 23.63 -24.95
CA ASN A 141 -7.97 24.28 -24.95
C ASN A 141 -7.60 24.84 -26.33
N LEU A 142 -7.09 26.07 -26.36
CA LEU A 142 -6.72 26.78 -27.60
C LEU A 142 -5.47 26.22 -28.31
N THR A 143 -4.59 25.49 -27.62
CA THR A 143 -3.34 24.98 -28.20
C THR A 143 -3.11 23.51 -27.86
N VAL A 144 -2.45 22.79 -28.76
CA VAL A 144 -2.06 21.39 -28.58
C VAL A 144 -1.12 21.19 -27.38
N THR A 145 -0.25 22.17 -27.10
CA THR A 145 0.68 22.12 -25.97
C THR A 145 -0.03 22.20 -24.62
N ALA A 146 -1.11 22.98 -24.50
CA ALA A 146 -1.96 23.04 -23.31
C ALA A 146 -2.87 21.82 -23.20
N PHE A 147 -3.50 21.38 -24.30
CA PHE A 147 -4.25 20.11 -24.35
C PHE A 147 -3.44 18.95 -23.78
N LEU A 148 -2.16 18.84 -24.17
CA LEU A 148 -1.24 17.81 -23.70
C LEU A 148 -0.81 17.97 -22.23
N THR A 149 -0.81 19.16 -21.63
CA THR A 149 -0.51 19.32 -20.18
C THR A 149 -1.71 19.04 -19.31
N ASP A 150 -2.90 19.43 -19.75
CA ASP A 150 -4.05 19.57 -18.86
C ASP A 150 -4.91 18.31 -18.82
N ASN A 151 -4.87 17.49 -19.88
CA ASN A 151 -5.63 16.24 -19.98
C ASN A 151 -4.87 14.99 -19.50
N PHE A 152 -3.57 15.06 -19.20
CA PHE A 152 -2.75 13.87 -18.95
C PHE A 152 -1.81 14.00 -17.73
N VAL A 153 -1.76 12.99 -16.86
CA VAL A 153 -0.80 12.97 -15.75
C VAL A 153 0.64 12.80 -16.22
N ARG A 154 1.58 13.40 -15.47
CA ARG A 154 3.04 13.34 -15.70
C ARG A 154 3.53 14.06 -16.95
N MET A 155 2.67 14.82 -17.63
CA MET A 155 3.06 15.75 -18.67
C MET A 155 3.67 17.03 -18.07
N SER A 156 4.55 17.67 -18.84
CA SER A 156 5.13 18.97 -18.53
C SER A 156 5.17 19.82 -19.81
N ASN A 157 5.13 21.14 -19.69
CA ASN A 157 5.12 22.06 -20.84
C ASN A 157 6.34 21.84 -21.76
N ASN A 158 7.51 21.53 -21.20
CA ASN A 158 8.70 21.24 -21.99
C ASN A 158 8.58 19.91 -22.76
N LEU A 159 7.90 18.91 -22.18
CA LEU A 159 7.67 17.62 -22.83
C LEU A 159 6.56 17.71 -23.89
N SER A 160 5.47 18.46 -23.65
CA SER A 160 4.42 18.67 -24.65
C SER A 160 4.94 19.48 -25.85
N LYS A 161 5.75 20.52 -25.61
CA LYS A 161 6.48 21.22 -26.69
C LYS A 161 7.36 20.28 -27.50
N LYS A 162 8.17 19.43 -26.83
CA LYS A 162 9.04 18.45 -27.51
C LYS A 162 8.24 17.48 -28.40
N ILE A 163 7.12 16.97 -27.91
CA ILE A 163 6.22 16.08 -28.66
C ILE A 163 5.65 16.77 -29.90
N VAL A 164 5.21 18.04 -29.78
CA VAL A 164 4.71 18.81 -30.93
C VAL A 164 5.82 19.05 -31.95
N SER A 165 7.03 19.48 -31.54
CA SER A 165 8.15 19.69 -32.46
C SER A 165 8.65 18.41 -33.14
N GLU A 166 8.57 17.25 -32.47
CA GLU A 166 8.86 15.95 -33.09
C GLU A 166 7.80 15.57 -34.12
N ALA A 167 6.52 15.75 -33.81
CA ALA A 167 5.43 15.45 -34.71
C ALA A 167 5.42 16.35 -35.96
N GLU A 168 5.68 17.65 -35.78
CA GLU A 168 5.86 18.59 -36.90
C GLU A 168 7.05 18.16 -37.77
N PHE A 169 8.20 17.82 -37.18
CA PHE A 169 9.37 17.33 -37.92
C PHE A 169 9.12 16.02 -38.71
N GLU A 170 8.33 15.09 -38.18
CA GLU A 170 7.94 13.88 -38.93
C GLU A 170 7.01 14.20 -40.12
N ILE A 171 6.20 15.26 -40.01
CA ILE A 171 5.34 15.75 -41.10
C ILE A 171 6.15 16.53 -42.16
N GLU A 172 7.20 17.27 -41.76
CA GLU A 172 8.13 17.95 -42.69
C GLU A 172 8.76 17.00 -43.71
N ASP A 173 9.20 15.82 -43.26
CA ASP A 173 9.80 14.82 -44.16
C ASP A 173 8.75 14.16 -45.05
N LYS A 174 7.52 14.01 -44.58
CA LYS A 174 6.39 13.48 -45.37
C LYS A 174 6.04 14.39 -46.55
N PHE A 175 5.88 15.69 -46.30
CA PHE A 175 5.48 16.66 -47.33
C PHE A 175 6.66 17.33 -48.05
N LYS A 176 7.89 17.01 -47.67
CA LYS A 176 9.14 17.61 -48.19
C LYS A 176 9.11 19.14 -48.11
N MET A 177 8.67 19.67 -46.98
CA MET A 177 8.54 21.11 -46.72
C MET A 177 9.02 21.39 -45.30
N LEU A 178 9.96 22.31 -45.15
CA LEU A 178 10.49 22.76 -43.87
C LEU A 178 9.59 23.88 -43.33
N ASN A 179 9.14 23.75 -42.08
CA ASN A 179 8.57 24.83 -41.29
C ASN A 179 9.72 25.71 -40.75
N LEU A 180 9.66 27.01 -41.05
CA LEU A 180 10.60 28.05 -40.63
C LEU A 180 9.83 29.14 -39.86
N ASN A 181 10.52 30.13 -39.29
CA ASN A 181 9.83 31.18 -38.52
C ASN A 181 9.09 32.18 -39.43
N GLU A 182 9.68 32.50 -40.59
CA GLU A 182 9.16 33.50 -41.53
C GLU A 182 8.36 32.89 -42.71
N GLY A 183 8.26 31.56 -42.80
CA GLY A 183 7.56 30.87 -43.90
C GLY A 183 7.85 29.37 -43.98
N PHE A 184 7.66 28.80 -45.17
CA PHE A 184 7.85 27.38 -45.48
C PHE A 184 8.71 27.21 -46.73
N LEU A 185 9.67 26.28 -46.71
CA LEU A 185 10.62 26.08 -47.81
C LEU A 185 10.65 24.60 -48.26
N SER A 186 10.61 24.36 -49.56
CA SER A 186 10.74 23.01 -50.14
C SER A 186 12.05 22.31 -49.73
N LYS A 187 11.94 21.11 -49.16
CA LYS A 187 13.08 20.26 -48.78
C LYS A 187 13.63 19.53 -50.01
N VAL A 188 14.61 20.17 -50.62
CA VAL A 188 15.28 19.77 -51.88
C VAL A 188 16.46 18.81 -51.63
N LYS A 189 16.69 17.87 -52.55
CA LYS A 189 17.81 16.90 -52.54
C LYS A 189 18.89 17.16 -53.60
N LYS A 190 18.59 17.89 -54.67
CA LYS A 190 19.54 18.30 -55.71
C LYS A 190 19.35 19.78 -56.02
N LYS A 191 20.45 20.53 -56.18
CA LYS A 191 20.40 21.98 -56.49
C LYS A 191 19.37 22.32 -57.58
N SER A 192 19.28 21.50 -58.63
CA SER A 192 18.41 21.64 -59.81
C SER A 192 16.93 21.27 -59.64
N GLU A 193 16.46 20.86 -58.46
CA GLU A 193 15.02 20.69 -58.20
C GLU A 193 14.33 22.06 -58.09
N ASN A 194 13.01 22.11 -58.28
CA ASN A 194 12.24 23.35 -58.16
C ASN A 194 12.14 23.78 -56.69
N TRP A 195 12.54 25.01 -56.37
CA TRP A 195 12.51 25.56 -55.01
C TRP A 195 11.27 26.42 -54.82
N ILE A 196 10.42 26.02 -53.86
CA ILE A 196 9.19 26.73 -53.50
C ILE A 196 9.37 27.32 -52.10
N PHE A 197 9.18 28.64 -51.99
CA PHE A 197 9.14 29.36 -50.71
C PHE A 197 7.77 30.01 -50.53
N ALA A 198 7.10 29.75 -49.40
CA ALA A 198 5.80 30.32 -49.08
C ALA A 198 5.84 31.13 -47.79
N ARG A 199 5.28 32.36 -47.79
CA ARG A 199 5.20 33.22 -46.60
C ARG A 199 3.83 33.88 -46.45
N GLU A 200 3.51 34.31 -45.24
CA GLU A 200 2.22 34.93 -44.90
C GLU A 200 2.32 36.46 -45.08
N GLU A 201 1.58 37.02 -46.04
CA GLU A 201 1.62 38.45 -46.39
C GLU A 201 0.27 39.15 -46.21
N MET A 202 0.30 40.43 -45.81
CA MET A 202 -0.89 41.26 -45.64
C MET A 202 -1.37 41.84 -46.98
N ARG A 203 -2.12 41.04 -47.75
CA ARG A 203 -2.64 41.39 -49.08
C ARG A 203 -4.14 41.68 -49.10
N ILE A 204 -4.60 42.37 -50.14
CA ILE A 204 -6.03 42.58 -50.43
C ILE A 204 -6.46 41.48 -51.39
N TYR A 205 -7.44 40.67 -51.01
CA TYR A 205 -7.96 39.58 -51.86
C TYR A 205 -9.43 39.27 -51.55
N GLY A 206 -10.12 38.66 -52.54
CA GLY A 206 -11.57 38.44 -52.48
C GLY A 206 -12.36 39.75 -52.41
N ARG A 207 -13.58 39.70 -51.86
CA ARG A 207 -14.51 40.85 -51.79
C ARG A 207 -14.14 41.92 -50.74
N SER A 208 -12.99 41.81 -50.06
CA SER A 208 -12.60 42.63 -48.90
C SER A 208 -11.58 43.69 -49.26
N LYS A 209 -11.93 44.99 -49.19
CA LYS A 209 -10.98 46.11 -49.37
C LYS A 209 -9.92 46.23 -48.26
N LYS A 210 -10.11 45.59 -47.09
CA LYS A 210 -9.09 45.54 -46.02
C LYS A 210 -8.05 44.46 -46.32
N LYS A 211 -6.76 44.79 -46.15
CA LYS A 211 -5.65 43.83 -46.14
C LYS A 211 -5.88 42.73 -45.09
N ARG A 212 -5.56 41.48 -45.43
CA ARG A 212 -5.67 40.27 -44.62
C ARG A 212 -4.43 39.39 -44.85
N PRO A 213 -4.06 38.50 -43.93
CA PRO A 213 -3.03 37.50 -44.20
C PRO A 213 -3.47 36.59 -45.36
N LYS A 214 -2.61 36.44 -46.37
CA LYS A 214 -2.68 35.44 -47.43
C LYS A 214 -1.36 34.68 -47.43
N ILE A 215 -1.38 33.35 -47.56
CA ILE A 215 -0.17 32.61 -47.91
C ILE A 215 0.13 32.94 -49.39
N VAL A 216 1.34 33.44 -49.63
CA VAL A 216 1.88 33.76 -50.96
C VAL A 216 3.02 32.79 -51.22
N ILE A 217 3.07 32.27 -52.45
CA ILE A 217 4.00 31.21 -52.86
C ILE A 217 4.89 31.75 -53.96
N TYR A 218 6.20 31.59 -53.79
CA TYR A 218 7.25 32.08 -54.68
C TYR A 218 8.08 30.92 -55.23
N SER A 219 8.41 31.01 -56.51
CA SER A 219 9.40 30.15 -57.16
C SER A 219 10.78 30.81 -57.06
N ILE A 220 11.73 30.17 -56.38
CA ILE A 220 13.11 30.69 -56.34
C ILE A 220 13.76 30.36 -57.70
N PRO A 221 14.22 31.37 -58.47
CA PRO A 221 14.74 31.16 -59.83
C PRO A 221 15.99 30.27 -59.82
N ASN A 222 16.31 29.70 -61.00
CA ASN A 222 17.39 28.74 -61.11
C ASN A 222 18.78 29.35 -60.82
N ASP A 223 18.95 30.63 -61.15
CA ASP A 223 20.23 31.33 -61.20
C ASP A 223 20.24 32.51 -60.23
N GLY A 224 21.36 32.69 -59.52
CA GLY A 224 21.60 33.82 -58.61
C GLY A 224 21.96 33.42 -57.18
N ASP A 225 22.78 34.26 -56.52
CA ASP A 225 23.48 34.00 -55.25
C ASP A 225 22.61 33.45 -54.12
N LEU A 226 21.32 33.83 -54.09
CA LEU A 226 20.37 33.35 -53.08
C LEU A 226 20.24 31.82 -53.13
N ARG A 227 20.17 31.22 -54.32
CA ARG A 227 20.00 29.76 -54.45
C ARG A 227 21.25 29.01 -54.01
N ASP A 228 22.42 29.60 -54.21
CA ASP A 228 23.70 29.02 -53.81
C ASP A 228 23.88 29.10 -52.29
N GLN A 229 23.61 30.26 -51.67
CA GLN A 229 23.58 30.44 -50.22
C GLN A 229 22.55 29.50 -49.54
N LEU A 230 21.36 29.34 -50.13
CA LEU A 230 20.35 28.40 -49.62
C LEU A 230 20.75 26.93 -49.86
N TRP A 231 21.47 26.61 -50.93
CA TRP A 231 21.93 25.26 -51.22
C TRP A 231 23.03 24.80 -50.26
N GLU A 232 23.94 25.68 -49.85
CA GLU A 232 24.96 25.36 -48.84
C GLU A 232 24.32 24.97 -47.49
N GLU A 233 23.44 25.82 -46.96
CA GLU A 233 22.70 25.54 -45.70
C GLU A 233 21.76 24.31 -45.85
N MET A 234 21.08 24.13 -46.99
CA MET A 234 20.23 22.95 -47.24
C MET A 234 21.05 21.65 -47.36
N ASN A 235 22.25 21.70 -47.95
CA ASN A 235 23.14 20.54 -48.04
C ASN A 235 23.70 20.16 -46.66
N ASP A 236 24.03 21.15 -45.83
CA ASP A 236 24.41 20.93 -44.43
C ASP A 236 23.25 20.34 -43.60
N TYR A 237 22.02 20.85 -43.79
CA TYR A 237 20.81 20.28 -43.21
C TYR A 237 20.59 18.82 -43.63
N ASN A 238 20.71 18.52 -44.92
CA ASN A 238 20.53 17.17 -45.47
C ASN A 238 21.61 16.19 -44.98
N THR A 239 22.85 16.65 -44.83
CA THR A 239 23.95 15.86 -44.26
C THR A 239 23.64 15.48 -42.80
N LYS A 240 23.31 16.48 -41.96
CA LYS A 240 22.92 16.27 -40.55
C LYS A 240 21.64 15.44 -40.41
N TYR A 241 20.68 15.56 -41.34
CA TYR A 241 19.48 14.72 -41.41
C TYR A 241 19.84 13.24 -41.66
N SER A 242 20.78 12.97 -42.57
CA SER A 242 21.25 11.62 -42.88
C SER A 242 21.98 10.98 -41.69
N GLU A 243 22.89 11.73 -41.04
CA GLU A 243 23.56 11.33 -39.80
C GLU A 243 22.54 10.97 -38.71
N ARG A 244 21.57 11.86 -38.45
CA ARG A 244 20.50 11.64 -37.46
C ARG A 244 19.70 10.38 -37.77
N SER A 245 19.31 10.17 -39.04
CA SER A 245 18.59 8.96 -39.48
C SER A 245 19.40 7.68 -39.25
N SER A 246 20.72 7.73 -39.46
CA SER A 246 21.61 6.59 -39.19
C SER A 246 21.70 6.26 -37.70
N LEU A 247 21.79 7.28 -36.83
CA LEU A 247 21.82 7.12 -35.38
C LEU A 247 20.49 6.58 -34.84
N GLN A 248 19.35 7.09 -35.30
CA GLN A 248 18.02 6.56 -34.93
C GLN A 248 17.88 5.08 -35.28
N LYS A 249 18.34 4.65 -36.46
CA LYS A 249 18.36 3.23 -36.87
C LYS A 249 19.23 2.39 -35.93
N LYS A 250 20.41 2.91 -35.54
CA LYS A 250 21.35 2.25 -34.62
C LYS A 250 20.78 2.13 -33.20
N ILE A 251 20.18 3.19 -32.66
CA ILE A 251 19.47 3.20 -31.37
C ILE A 251 18.34 2.16 -31.38
N LYS A 252 17.47 2.20 -32.39
CA LYS A 252 16.33 1.28 -32.54
C LYS A 252 16.74 -0.18 -32.69
N GLN A 253 17.94 -0.45 -33.20
CA GLN A 253 18.50 -1.82 -33.23
C GLN A 253 19.02 -2.24 -31.84
N MET A 254 19.79 -1.39 -31.15
CA MET A 254 20.26 -1.68 -29.79
C MET A 254 19.09 -1.90 -28.80
N GLU A 255 18.01 -1.13 -28.90
CA GLU A 255 16.82 -1.32 -28.05
C GLU A 255 16.11 -2.67 -28.32
N LYS A 256 16.04 -3.13 -29.58
CA LYS A 256 15.54 -4.48 -29.91
C LYS A 256 16.42 -5.56 -29.29
N ASP A 257 17.74 -5.41 -29.36
CA ASP A 257 18.67 -6.45 -28.89
C ASP A 257 18.75 -6.48 -27.35
N VAL A 258 18.62 -5.34 -26.67
CA VAL A 258 18.35 -5.29 -25.22
C VAL A 258 17.06 -6.04 -24.88
N LYS A 259 15.96 -5.77 -25.61
CA LYS A 259 14.68 -6.42 -25.34
C LYS A 259 14.74 -7.95 -25.48
N LYS A 260 15.37 -8.48 -26.54
CA LYS A 260 15.57 -9.94 -26.70
C LYS A 260 16.29 -10.57 -25.48
N VAL A 261 17.25 -9.86 -24.90
CA VAL A 261 17.99 -10.31 -23.70
C VAL A 261 17.12 -10.19 -22.44
N GLU A 262 16.24 -9.20 -22.34
CA GLU A 262 15.26 -9.07 -21.25
C GLU A 262 14.16 -10.16 -21.31
N ASP A 263 13.58 -10.41 -22.50
CA ASP A 263 12.57 -11.45 -22.73
C ASP A 263 13.12 -12.87 -22.39
N SER A 264 14.41 -13.11 -22.66
CA SER A 264 15.10 -14.37 -22.33
C SER A 264 15.68 -14.43 -20.91
N TYR A 265 15.83 -13.29 -20.22
CA TYR A 265 16.45 -13.17 -18.88
C TYR A 265 15.81 -14.08 -17.82
N HIS A 266 14.50 -14.28 -17.90
CA HIS A 266 13.79 -15.14 -16.93
C HIS A 266 14.14 -16.63 -17.11
N ARG A 267 14.44 -17.07 -18.34
CA ARG A 267 14.79 -18.45 -18.72
C ARG A 267 16.31 -18.72 -18.67
N SER A 268 17.12 -17.67 -18.81
CA SER A 268 18.59 -17.72 -18.81
C SER A 268 19.20 -18.32 -17.52
N LYS A 269 20.26 -19.14 -17.69
CA LYS A 269 21.15 -19.57 -16.59
C LYS A 269 22.20 -18.51 -16.23
N GLN A 270 22.42 -17.50 -17.07
CA GLN A 270 23.56 -16.56 -17.04
C GLN A 270 23.21 -15.13 -16.58
N LYS A 271 22.13 -14.96 -15.79
CA LYS A 271 21.54 -13.68 -15.34
C LYS A 271 22.53 -12.59 -14.84
N LYS A 272 23.72 -12.95 -14.36
CA LYS A 272 24.78 -12.00 -13.95
C LYS A 272 25.56 -11.38 -15.13
N GLN A 273 25.67 -12.08 -16.26
CA GLN A 273 26.24 -11.60 -17.52
C GLN A 273 25.21 -10.77 -18.29
N ASP A 274 23.99 -11.29 -18.47
CA ASP A 274 22.88 -10.60 -19.14
C ASP A 274 22.64 -9.20 -18.54
N ARG A 275 22.58 -9.12 -17.20
CA ARG A 275 22.42 -7.85 -16.47
C ARG A 275 23.61 -6.89 -16.63
N LYS A 276 24.83 -7.40 -16.88
CA LYS A 276 25.99 -6.55 -17.24
C LYS A 276 25.86 -6.03 -18.68
N TYR A 277 25.43 -6.89 -19.61
CA TYR A 277 25.21 -6.51 -21.01
C TYR A 277 24.14 -5.42 -21.12
N ILE A 278 22.93 -5.65 -20.59
CA ILE A 278 21.83 -4.68 -20.57
C ILE A 278 22.30 -3.33 -19.97
N LYS A 279 23.06 -3.35 -18.87
CA LYS A 279 23.59 -2.12 -18.24
C LYS A 279 24.64 -1.41 -19.10
N LYS A 280 25.45 -2.13 -19.90
CA LYS A 280 26.40 -1.54 -20.86
C LYS A 280 25.64 -0.91 -22.02
N THR A 281 24.78 -1.67 -22.70
CA THR A 281 24.05 -1.20 -23.88
C THR A 281 23.12 -0.03 -23.55
N ASN A 282 22.43 -0.04 -22.41
CA ASN A 282 21.62 1.09 -21.94
C ASN A 282 22.43 2.34 -21.53
N LYS A 283 23.76 2.24 -21.33
CA LYS A 283 24.65 3.41 -21.20
C LYS A 283 25.05 3.95 -22.58
N GLU A 284 25.17 3.08 -23.58
CA GLU A 284 25.57 3.42 -24.94
C GLU A 284 24.42 4.04 -25.75
N ILE A 285 23.20 3.49 -25.61
CA ILE A 285 21.94 4.13 -26.07
C ILE A 285 21.88 5.58 -25.56
N LYS A 286 22.10 5.80 -24.25
CA LYS A 286 22.12 7.14 -23.62
C LYS A 286 23.26 8.07 -24.05
N LYS A 287 24.26 7.58 -24.79
CA LYS A 287 25.26 8.42 -25.47
C LYS A 287 24.73 8.86 -26.83
N GLN A 288 24.19 7.91 -27.60
CA GLN A 288 23.64 8.17 -28.94
C GLN A 288 22.35 9.01 -28.90
N GLU A 289 21.47 8.84 -27.89
CA GLU A 289 20.31 9.71 -27.63
C GLU A 289 20.72 11.20 -27.47
N LYS A 290 21.89 11.47 -26.87
CA LYS A 290 22.43 12.84 -26.72
C LYS A 290 23.10 13.37 -27.97
N GLU A 291 23.71 12.49 -28.76
CA GLU A 291 24.28 12.84 -30.06
C GLU A 291 23.16 13.22 -31.04
N GLU A 292 22.03 12.52 -30.99
CA GLU A 292 20.80 12.91 -31.70
C GLU A 292 20.26 14.28 -31.22
N GLU A 293 20.18 14.50 -29.91
CA GLU A 293 19.73 15.78 -29.31
C GLU A 293 20.67 16.97 -29.60
N ASN A 294 21.93 16.70 -29.98
CA ASN A 294 22.86 17.72 -30.45
C ASN A 294 22.69 17.99 -31.95
N LEU A 295 22.46 16.95 -32.76
CA LEU A 295 22.17 17.10 -34.19
C LEU A 295 20.86 17.86 -34.44
N THR A 296 19.80 17.63 -33.66
CA THR A 296 18.55 18.41 -33.81
C THR A 296 18.78 19.90 -33.56
N LYS A 297 19.53 20.27 -32.51
CA LYS A 297 19.88 21.67 -32.22
C LYS A 297 20.79 22.29 -33.27
N LEU A 298 21.62 21.49 -33.95
CA LEU A 298 22.41 21.95 -35.09
C LEU A 298 21.52 22.20 -36.32
N MET A 299 20.56 21.31 -36.59
CA MET A 299 19.57 21.48 -37.66
C MET A 299 18.63 22.68 -37.41
N GLU A 300 18.27 22.94 -36.15
CA GLU A 300 17.55 24.17 -35.76
C GLU A 300 18.38 25.43 -36.05
N LYS A 301 19.70 25.43 -35.81
CA LYS A 301 20.56 26.57 -36.17
C LYS A 301 20.59 26.83 -37.68
N VAL A 302 20.65 25.77 -38.48
CA VAL A 302 20.60 25.84 -39.96
C VAL A 302 19.27 26.42 -40.44
N LYS A 303 18.13 25.96 -39.89
CA LYS A 303 16.83 26.60 -40.13
C LYS A 303 16.83 28.10 -39.78
N ASN A 304 17.39 28.47 -38.63
CA ASN A 304 17.53 29.87 -38.22
C ASN A 304 18.52 30.68 -39.07
N ASN A 305 19.40 30.05 -39.87
CA ASN A 305 20.22 30.75 -40.86
C ASN A 305 19.43 30.96 -42.16
N ILE A 306 18.73 29.93 -42.64
CA ILE A 306 17.80 29.99 -43.77
C ILE A 306 16.75 31.09 -43.55
N ASP A 307 16.14 31.17 -42.37
CA ASP A 307 15.24 32.28 -41.99
C ASP A 307 15.88 33.66 -42.18
N LYS A 308 17.14 33.87 -41.76
CA LYS A 308 17.84 35.18 -41.89
C LYS A 308 18.12 35.55 -43.35
N LEU A 309 18.38 34.57 -44.21
CA LEU A 309 18.59 34.77 -45.65
C LEU A 309 17.28 35.22 -46.33
N LEU A 310 16.17 34.55 -45.99
CA LEU A 310 14.85 34.79 -46.58
C LEU A 310 14.18 36.08 -46.05
N LYS A 311 14.34 36.39 -44.75
CA LYS A 311 13.73 37.58 -44.09
C LYS A 311 14.15 38.92 -44.68
N LYS A 312 15.30 38.98 -45.35
CA LYS A 312 15.90 40.22 -45.87
C LYS A 312 15.57 40.53 -47.34
N ARG A 313 14.85 39.68 -48.06
CA ARG A 313 14.62 39.84 -49.51
C ARG A 313 13.15 39.94 -49.88
N GLU A 314 12.90 40.73 -50.92
CA GLU A 314 11.66 40.74 -51.67
C GLU A 314 11.74 39.67 -52.77
N PHE A 315 10.58 39.19 -53.24
CA PHE A 315 10.48 38.11 -54.22
C PHE A 315 9.45 38.52 -55.27
N GLU A 316 9.86 38.45 -56.54
CA GLU A 316 9.03 38.90 -57.68
C GLU A 316 8.28 37.72 -58.34
N ASN A 317 8.85 36.52 -58.30
CA ASN A 317 8.36 35.31 -58.97
C ASN A 317 7.23 34.61 -58.18
N GLU A 318 6.07 35.23 -58.05
CA GLU A 318 4.88 34.63 -57.43
C GLU A 318 4.24 33.55 -58.34
N ILE A 319 3.94 32.38 -57.76
CA ILE A 319 3.24 31.29 -58.45
C ILE A 319 1.73 31.57 -58.39
N THR A 320 1.09 31.70 -59.54
CA THR A 320 -0.34 32.03 -59.69
C THR A 320 -1.22 30.85 -60.13
N GLU A 321 -0.62 29.70 -60.48
CA GLU A 321 -1.36 28.50 -60.89
C GLU A 321 -2.17 27.89 -59.73
N GLU A 322 -3.49 28.04 -59.78
CA GLU A 322 -4.42 27.63 -58.70
C GLU A 322 -4.17 26.21 -58.19
N LYS A 323 -3.97 25.23 -59.08
CA LYS A 323 -3.74 23.82 -58.72
C LYS A 323 -2.48 23.62 -57.86
N ILE A 324 -1.38 24.32 -58.19
CA ILE A 324 -0.12 24.24 -57.45
C ILE A 324 -0.24 25.02 -56.14
N VAL A 325 -0.91 26.17 -56.18
CA VAL A 325 -1.16 27.03 -55.01
C VAL A 325 -1.99 26.27 -53.96
N ASP A 326 -3.09 25.64 -54.35
CA ASP A 326 -3.97 24.88 -53.44
C ASP A 326 -3.26 23.65 -52.86
N GLU A 327 -2.53 22.88 -53.67
CA GLU A 327 -1.79 21.71 -53.18
C GLU A 327 -0.71 22.11 -52.15
N VAL A 328 0.03 23.19 -52.40
CA VAL A 328 1.04 23.71 -51.48
C VAL A 328 0.39 24.28 -50.21
N ILE A 329 -0.75 24.98 -50.31
CA ILE A 329 -1.51 25.46 -49.16
C ILE A 329 -2.05 24.30 -48.31
N GLU A 330 -2.55 23.21 -48.91
CA GLU A 330 -3.02 22.05 -48.15
C GLU A 330 -1.87 21.41 -47.36
N ARG A 331 -0.71 21.21 -48.00
CA ARG A 331 0.51 20.71 -47.33
C ARG A 331 0.95 21.62 -46.17
N ILE A 332 0.91 22.94 -46.35
CA ILE A 332 1.23 23.94 -45.31
C ILE A 332 0.26 23.87 -44.13
N ASN A 333 -1.03 23.79 -44.39
CA ASN A 333 -2.04 23.68 -43.33
C ASN A 333 -1.88 22.39 -42.52
N GLN A 334 -1.45 21.29 -43.15
CA GLN A 334 -1.16 20.03 -42.45
C GLN A 334 0.15 20.05 -41.64
N LEU A 335 1.10 20.95 -41.93
CA LEU A 335 2.36 21.07 -41.18
C LEU A 335 2.21 21.74 -39.80
N MET A 336 1.30 22.70 -39.65
CA MET A 336 1.23 23.54 -38.44
C MET A 336 0.40 22.93 -37.29
N ILE A 337 0.93 21.93 -36.57
CA ILE A 337 0.30 21.42 -35.35
C ILE A 337 0.27 22.50 -34.26
N SER A 338 1.37 23.24 -34.09
CA SER A 338 1.59 24.19 -33.00
C SER A 338 0.66 25.41 -33.02
N LYS A 339 0.23 25.88 -34.20
CA LYS A 339 -0.71 27.01 -34.37
C LYS A 339 -2.18 26.58 -34.49
N THR A 340 -2.46 25.30 -34.74
CA THR A 340 -3.82 24.78 -34.94
C THR A 340 -4.47 24.38 -33.60
N ARG A 341 -5.80 24.53 -33.50
CA ARG A 341 -6.54 24.12 -32.30
C ARG A 341 -6.69 22.60 -32.22
N PRO A 342 -6.66 21.99 -31.02
CA PRO A 342 -6.81 20.54 -30.80
C PRO A 342 -8.00 19.88 -31.53
N ALA A 343 -9.18 20.52 -31.51
CA ALA A 343 -10.39 20.00 -32.15
C ALA A 343 -10.42 20.18 -33.68
N GLU A 344 -9.55 21.03 -34.24
CA GLU A 344 -9.46 21.36 -35.66
C GLU A 344 -8.34 20.56 -36.37
N LEU A 345 -7.57 19.75 -35.64
CA LEU A 345 -6.47 18.95 -36.19
C LEU A 345 -6.95 17.91 -37.23
N THR A 346 -6.26 17.86 -38.36
CA THR A 346 -6.48 16.87 -39.41
C THR A 346 -6.10 15.45 -38.96
N ARG A 347 -6.68 14.42 -39.58
CA ARG A 347 -6.36 13.01 -39.29
C ARG A 347 -4.86 12.71 -39.33
N ILE A 348 -4.13 13.30 -40.29
CA ILE A 348 -2.69 13.13 -40.45
C ILE A 348 -1.93 13.77 -39.29
N GLN A 349 -2.26 15.00 -38.91
CA GLN A 349 -1.66 15.67 -37.74
C GLN A 349 -1.89 14.86 -36.45
N ILE A 350 -3.11 14.35 -36.23
CA ILE A 350 -3.42 13.53 -35.05
C ILE A 350 -2.62 12.23 -35.04
N GLU A 351 -2.42 11.60 -36.20
CA GLU A 351 -1.66 10.35 -36.32
C GLU A 351 -0.18 10.53 -35.93
N TYR A 352 0.52 11.50 -36.51
CA TYR A 352 1.92 11.79 -36.14
C TYR A 352 2.03 12.29 -34.70
N LEU A 353 1.16 13.21 -34.27
CA LEU A 353 1.12 13.68 -32.88
C LEU A 353 0.97 12.51 -31.89
N TYR A 354 0.09 11.55 -32.19
CA TYR A 354 -0.09 10.35 -31.38
C TYR A 354 1.13 9.40 -31.45
N MET A 355 1.81 9.28 -32.59
CA MET A 355 3.05 8.50 -32.71
C MET A 355 4.18 9.09 -31.85
N SER A 356 4.49 10.38 -31.99
CA SER A 356 5.52 11.05 -31.16
C SER A 356 5.12 11.03 -29.67
N PHE A 357 3.83 11.24 -29.35
CA PHE A 357 3.28 11.08 -28.00
C PHE A 357 3.43 9.66 -27.45
N LYS A 358 3.38 8.61 -28.27
CA LYS A 358 3.61 7.23 -27.82
C LYS A 358 5.09 6.84 -27.74
N ASN A 359 5.95 7.47 -28.52
CA ASN A 359 7.39 7.19 -28.52
C ASN A 359 8.13 7.78 -27.30
N GLN A 360 7.59 8.80 -26.63
CA GLN A 360 8.22 9.40 -25.44
C GLN A 360 8.22 8.49 -24.20
N LYS A 361 9.31 8.58 -23.42
CA LYS A 361 9.58 7.78 -22.22
C LYS A 361 9.06 8.49 -20.96
N TYR A 362 7.83 8.18 -20.53
CA TYR A 362 7.13 8.84 -19.41
C TYR A 362 7.51 8.32 -18.01
N MET A 363 7.34 9.19 -17.00
CA MET A 363 7.38 8.79 -15.59
C MET A 363 6.11 8.02 -15.17
N SER A 364 6.25 7.08 -14.23
CA SER A 364 5.16 6.23 -13.72
C SER A 364 3.94 7.01 -13.21
N PRO A 365 2.72 6.46 -13.38
CA PRO A 365 1.46 7.10 -12.98
C PRO A 365 1.36 7.35 -11.46
N PRO A 366 0.45 8.24 -11.01
CA PRO A 366 0.22 8.48 -9.57
C PRO A 366 -0.29 7.24 -8.84
N THR A 367 0.44 6.86 -7.79
CA THR A 367 0.17 5.67 -6.95
C THR A 367 -1.05 5.81 -6.05
N ASP A 368 -1.46 7.05 -5.72
CA ASP A 368 -2.62 7.37 -4.88
C ASP A 368 -3.96 6.86 -5.41
N THR A 369 -4.01 6.43 -6.67
CA THR A 369 -5.18 5.82 -7.32
C THR A 369 -5.39 4.35 -6.94
N ALA A 370 -4.35 3.66 -6.46
CA ALA A 370 -4.38 2.23 -6.13
C ALA A 370 -4.37 2.01 -4.62
N ILE A 371 -5.53 1.67 -4.05
CA ILE A 371 -5.71 1.60 -2.58
C ILE A 371 -5.76 0.14 -2.08
N PRO A 372 -4.77 -0.30 -1.28
CA PRO A 372 -4.76 -1.62 -0.65
C PRO A 372 -5.86 -1.81 0.42
N VAL A 373 -6.01 -3.04 0.91
CA VAL A 373 -6.67 -3.35 2.19
C VAL A 373 -5.69 -3.21 3.36
N GLY A 374 -4.44 -3.64 3.16
CA GLY A 374 -3.36 -3.58 4.14
C GLY A 374 -3.16 -4.89 4.92
N GLU A 375 -1.90 -5.28 5.07
CA GLU A 375 -1.44 -6.53 5.74
C GLU A 375 -2.17 -6.80 7.05
N SER A 376 -2.14 -5.84 7.98
CA SER A 376 -2.74 -5.96 9.31
C SER A 376 -4.25 -6.24 9.26
N ALA A 377 -4.98 -5.68 8.30
CA ALA A 377 -6.40 -5.97 8.13
C ALA A 377 -6.61 -7.40 7.59
N LEU A 378 -5.84 -7.82 6.59
CA LEU A 378 -5.92 -9.15 6.00
C LEU A 378 -5.58 -10.26 7.01
N GLU A 379 -4.55 -10.08 7.83
CA GLU A 379 -4.23 -11.02 8.92
C GLU A 379 -5.35 -11.07 9.96
N THR A 380 -5.82 -9.91 10.43
CA THR A 380 -6.92 -9.80 11.43
C THR A 380 -8.19 -10.48 10.94
N VAL A 381 -8.48 -10.44 9.63
CA VAL A 381 -9.63 -11.10 9.01
C VAL A 381 -9.54 -12.61 9.13
N LEU A 382 -8.40 -13.23 8.79
CA LEU A 382 -8.23 -14.68 8.86
C LEU A 382 -8.17 -15.18 10.31
N ILE A 383 -7.49 -14.45 11.20
CA ILE A 383 -7.45 -14.75 12.65
C ILE A 383 -8.86 -14.84 13.22
N LYS A 384 -9.68 -13.80 12.98
CA LYS A 384 -11.06 -13.72 13.49
C LYS A 384 -12.04 -14.66 12.75
N GLN A 385 -11.73 -15.08 11.52
CA GLN A 385 -12.56 -16.05 10.78
C GLN A 385 -12.40 -17.47 11.34
N PHE A 386 -11.16 -17.96 11.37
CA PHE A 386 -10.86 -19.37 11.65
C PHE A 386 -10.44 -19.61 13.11
N ASN A 387 -10.61 -18.58 13.96
CA ASN A 387 -10.26 -18.55 15.38
C ASN A 387 -8.82 -19.01 15.64
N LEU A 388 -7.88 -18.51 14.83
CA LEU A 388 -6.52 -19.03 14.75
C LEU A 388 -5.68 -18.61 15.96
N GLN A 389 -5.10 -19.60 16.62
CA GLN A 389 -4.17 -19.40 17.73
C GLN A 389 -2.76 -19.24 17.16
N ILE A 390 -2.41 -18.02 16.74
CA ILE A 390 -1.05 -17.72 16.34
C ILE A 390 -0.18 -17.62 17.60
N THR A 391 1.00 -18.25 17.55
CA THR A 391 2.08 -17.98 18.50
C THR A 391 2.38 -16.48 18.54
N ASN A 392 2.51 -15.87 19.73
CA ASN A 392 2.80 -14.44 19.86
C ASN A 392 3.90 -13.98 18.87
N LYS A 393 3.70 -12.81 18.22
CA LYS A 393 4.65 -12.23 17.25
C LYS A 393 5.95 -11.73 17.93
N VAL A 394 6.76 -12.66 18.41
CA VAL A 394 8.15 -12.43 18.86
C VAL A 394 9.06 -12.32 17.62
N GLU A 395 8.77 -11.34 16.77
CA GLU A 395 9.69 -10.73 15.81
C GLU A 395 9.89 -9.23 16.15
N TYR A 396 9.47 -8.79 17.35
CA TYR A 396 9.69 -7.42 17.89
C TYR A 396 10.75 -7.34 18.98
N PHE A 397 11.10 -8.48 19.59
CA PHE A 397 12.44 -8.74 20.09
C PHE A 397 13.16 -9.50 18.97
N GLY A 398 14.43 -9.18 18.73
CA GLY A 398 15.18 -9.79 17.62
C GLY A 398 15.41 -11.29 17.82
N ASP A 399 15.95 -11.96 16.81
CA ASP A 399 16.60 -13.27 17.00
C ASP A 399 17.94 -13.07 17.75
N SER A 400 17.88 -12.54 18.98
CA SER A 400 18.93 -12.67 19.99
C SER A 400 18.78 -14.05 20.65
N GLU A 401 18.95 -15.10 19.85
CA GLU A 401 19.62 -16.32 20.32
C GLU A 401 21.10 -15.91 20.50
N ASP A 402 21.37 -15.02 21.47
CA ASP A 402 22.72 -14.68 21.89
C ASP A 402 23.37 -15.97 22.37
N GLU A 403 24.60 -16.21 21.94
CA GLU A 403 25.38 -17.35 22.43
C GLU A 403 25.48 -17.22 23.96
N ILE A 404 25.11 -18.27 24.69
CA ILE A 404 25.22 -18.28 26.15
C ILE A 404 26.71 -18.47 26.47
N TYR A 405 27.45 -17.37 26.41
CA TYR A 405 28.75 -17.24 27.05
C TYR A 405 28.57 -17.53 28.54
N GLU A 406 29.44 -18.37 29.09
CA GLU A 406 29.44 -18.62 30.53
C GLU A 406 29.83 -17.33 31.24
N ILE A 407 28.93 -16.82 32.08
CA ILE A 407 29.12 -15.55 32.77
C ILE A 407 30.15 -15.79 33.89
N ASP A 408 31.35 -15.20 33.73
CA ASP A 408 32.40 -15.18 34.76
C ASP A 408 31.85 -14.61 36.07
N ASP A 409 32.38 -15.08 37.20
CA ASP A 409 31.79 -14.79 38.53
C ASP A 409 31.79 -13.28 38.90
N GLU A 410 32.63 -12.45 38.28
CA GLU A 410 32.61 -11.00 38.45
C GLU A 410 31.37 -10.33 37.82
N GLU A 411 30.88 -10.80 36.66
CA GLU A 411 29.69 -10.22 36.02
C GLU A 411 28.39 -10.56 36.77
N LYS A 412 28.38 -11.65 37.55
CA LYS A 412 27.22 -12.04 38.38
C LYS A 412 26.91 -10.97 39.43
N LEU A 413 27.94 -10.45 40.10
CA LEU A 413 27.83 -9.35 41.07
C LEU A 413 27.30 -8.05 40.42
N GLU A 414 27.78 -7.71 39.22
CA GLU A 414 27.24 -6.58 38.44
C GLU A 414 25.76 -6.80 38.07
N THR A 415 25.33 -8.02 37.75
CA THR A 415 23.91 -8.31 37.44
C THR A 415 22.99 -8.22 38.65
N GLU A 416 23.39 -8.65 39.85
CA GLU A 416 22.57 -8.47 41.06
C GLU A 416 22.37 -6.98 41.40
N GLU A 417 23.43 -6.17 41.30
CA GLU A 417 23.37 -4.71 41.42
C GLU A 417 22.36 -4.11 40.43
N LYS A 418 22.39 -4.54 39.16
CA LYS A 418 21.46 -4.12 38.09
C LYS A 418 20.02 -4.56 38.37
N ILE A 419 19.81 -5.80 38.84
CA ILE A 419 18.49 -6.33 39.23
C ILE A 419 17.89 -5.51 40.39
N SER A 420 18.68 -5.14 41.41
CA SER A 420 18.20 -4.28 42.50
C SER A 420 17.74 -2.90 42.02
N LYS A 421 18.41 -2.35 40.99
CA LYS A 421 18.07 -1.06 40.36
C LYS A 421 16.80 -1.18 39.51
N VAL A 422 16.63 -2.28 38.76
CA VAL A 422 15.40 -2.59 38.01
C VAL A 422 14.20 -2.77 38.95
N ASN A 423 14.36 -3.50 40.05
CA ASN A 423 13.30 -3.68 41.06
C ASN A 423 12.90 -2.35 41.73
N LYS A 424 13.85 -1.46 42.01
CA LYS A 424 13.58 -0.07 42.47
C LYS A 424 12.91 0.83 41.41
N VAL A 425 12.94 0.47 40.13
CA VAL A 425 12.18 1.14 39.06
C VAL A 425 10.78 0.54 38.93
N LEU A 426 10.65 -0.79 38.92
CA LEU A 426 9.36 -1.50 38.92
C LEU A 426 8.47 -1.08 40.11
N ALA A 427 9.05 -0.95 41.31
CA ALA A 427 8.37 -0.47 42.51
C ALA A 427 7.83 0.97 42.42
N LYS A 428 8.20 1.75 41.39
CA LYS A 428 7.57 3.05 41.09
C LYS A 428 6.38 2.92 40.13
N PHE A 429 6.43 1.94 39.23
CA PHE A 429 5.34 1.65 38.28
C PHE A 429 4.15 0.92 38.94
N THR A 430 4.39 0.16 40.02
CA THR A 430 3.32 -0.44 40.83
C THR A 430 2.57 0.57 41.72
N SER A 431 2.99 1.85 41.76
CA SER A 431 2.22 2.88 42.47
C SER A 431 0.90 3.17 41.74
N SER A 432 -0.21 3.08 42.48
CA SER A 432 -1.59 2.92 41.96
C SER A 432 -2.18 4.09 41.16
N LYS A 433 -1.38 5.07 40.73
CA LYS A 433 -1.80 6.23 39.92
C LYS A 433 -1.74 6.04 38.40
N TYR A 434 -1.30 4.88 37.92
CA TYR A 434 -1.13 4.61 36.48
C TYR A 434 -2.00 3.47 35.93
N ILE A 435 -2.82 2.82 36.76
CA ILE A 435 -3.61 1.63 36.37
C ILE A 435 -5.12 1.97 36.26
N GLU A 436 -5.44 3.13 35.68
CA GLU A 436 -6.82 3.52 35.33
C GLU A 436 -6.92 4.00 33.87
N SER A 437 -6.80 3.06 32.92
CA SER A 437 -7.27 3.25 31.55
C SER A 437 -7.99 1.99 31.07
N LYS A 438 -9.28 2.14 30.79
CA LYS A 438 -10.25 1.04 30.60
C LYS A 438 -9.81 -0.01 29.57
N ILE A 439 -9.35 -1.17 30.05
CA ILE A 439 -9.45 -2.45 29.34
C ILE A 439 -9.95 -3.47 30.36
N ASN A 440 -11.15 -4.04 30.14
CA ASN A 440 -11.65 -5.14 30.97
C ASN A 440 -10.90 -6.43 30.62
N PHE A 441 -9.74 -6.63 31.25
CA PHE A 441 -9.15 -7.96 31.38
C PHE A 441 -9.78 -8.64 32.59
N ASP A 442 -10.64 -9.62 32.35
CA ASP A 442 -11.26 -10.45 33.38
C ASP A 442 -10.26 -11.53 33.85
N ILE A 443 -9.13 -11.07 34.39
CA ILE A 443 -8.03 -11.88 34.91
C ILE A 443 -7.82 -11.41 36.35
N SER A 444 -8.53 -12.05 37.28
CA SER A 444 -8.33 -11.83 38.72
C SER A 444 -6.97 -12.39 39.15
N MET A 445 -5.94 -11.55 39.08
CA MET A 445 -4.75 -11.73 39.92
C MET A 445 -5.22 -11.80 41.39
N PRO A 446 -4.87 -12.83 42.16
CA PRO A 446 -5.18 -12.85 43.58
C PRO A 446 -4.46 -11.68 44.26
N GLU A 447 -5.19 -10.85 45.00
CA GLU A 447 -4.76 -9.51 45.42
C GLU A 447 -3.50 -9.49 46.32
N ASN A 448 -3.13 -10.65 46.89
CA ASN A 448 -2.00 -10.84 47.81
C ASN A 448 -0.92 -11.80 47.26
N LEU A 449 -0.66 -11.81 45.94
CA LEU A 449 0.41 -12.64 45.38
C LEU A 449 1.82 -12.09 45.71
N VAL A 450 2.48 -12.66 46.72
CA VAL A 450 3.89 -12.40 47.00
C VAL A 450 4.75 -13.03 45.89
N LEU A 451 5.37 -12.18 45.07
CA LEU A 451 6.26 -12.59 43.98
C LEU A 451 7.64 -13.00 44.52
N THR A 452 7.75 -14.23 45.02
CA THR A 452 9.06 -14.91 45.14
C THR A 452 9.60 -15.24 43.74
N PRO A 453 10.91 -15.44 43.54
CA PRO A 453 11.46 -15.86 42.24
C PRO A 453 10.80 -17.12 41.70
N GLU A 454 10.52 -18.10 42.57
CA GLU A 454 9.83 -19.35 42.22
C GLU A 454 8.40 -19.12 41.74
N VAL A 455 7.62 -18.27 42.44
CA VAL A 455 6.25 -17.92 42.04
C VAL A 455 6.26 -17.10 40.75
N TYR A 456 7.25 -16.22 40.58
CA TYR A 456 7.45 -15.45 39.36
C TYR A 456 7.76 -16.36 38.16
N HIS A 457 8.77 -17.23 38.25
CA HIS A 457 9.08 -18.23 37.21
C HIS A 457 7.89 -19.15 36.92
N LYS A 458 7.23 -19.69 37.95
CA LYS A 458 6.04 -20.55 37.79
C LYS A 458 4.85 -19.84 37.13
N TYR A 459 4.71 -18.52 37.30
CA TYR A 459 3.75 -17.71 36.54
C TYR A 459 4.24 -17.39 35.13
N LEU A 460 5.53 -17.16 34.94
CA LEU A 460 6.16 -16.90 33.64
C LEU A 460 6.06 -18.12 32.73
N ASP A 461 6.47 -19.30 33.20
CA ASP A 461 6.35 -20.57 32.49
C ASP A 461 4.89 -20.87 32.10
N LYS A 462 3.96 -20.57 33.00
CA LYS A 462 2.52 -20.75 32.74
C LYS A 462 1.99 -19.74 31.72
N LEU A 463 2.41 -18.47 31.82
CA LEU A 463 2.12 -17.43 30.83
C LEU A 463 2.74 -17.74 29.47
N ASP A 464 3.92 -18.36 29.43
CA ASP A 464 4.58 -18.78 28.19
C ASP A 464 3.87 -20.01 27.62
N VAL A 465 3.55 -21.04 28.40
CA VAL A 465 2.79 -22.20 27.90
C VAL A 465 1.42 -21.76 27.33
N ASP A 466 0.67 -20.94 28.06
CA ASP A 466 -0.65 -20.44 27.63
C ASP A 466 -0.58 -19.44 26.46
N ARG A 467 0.60 -18.89 26.10
CA ARG A 467 0.78 -17.89 25.01
C ARG A 467 1.69 -18.35 23.85
N THR A 468 2.45 -19.44 24.00
CA THR A 468 3.45 -19.90 23.02
C THR A 468 3.12 -21.24 22.35
N TYR A 469 2.01 -21.87 22.73
CA TYR A 469 1.49 -23.09 22.08
C TYR A 469 0.45 -22.84 20.99
N GLY A 470 0.33 -21.59 20.52
CA GLY A 470 -0.38 -21.26 19.29
C GLY A 470 0.29 -21.90 18.07
N ASP A 471 -0.25 -23.03 17.63
CA ASP A 471 0.35 -23.89 16.60
C ASP A 471 -0.16 -23.61 15.17
N ASP A 472 -0.80 -22.44 14.97
CA ASP A 472 -1.28 -21.93 13.68
C ASP A 472 -0.34 -20.86 13.08
N PHE A 473 -0.45 -20.61 11.78
CA PHE A 473 0.32 -19.60 11.05
C PHE A 473 -0.62 -18.69 10.23
N VAL A 474 -0.38 -17.38 10.29
CA VAL A 474 -0.94 -16.39 9.36
C VAL A 474 0.14 -15.40 8.99
N ALA A 475 0.23 -15.02 7.71
CA ALA A 475 1.04 -13.91 7.26
C ALA A 475 0.44 -13.25 6.01
N ALA A 476 0.40 -11.91 6.01
CA ALA A 476 0.08 -11.11 4.82
C ALA A 476 1.34 -10.48 4.19
N GLU A 477 1.17 -9.95 2.97
CA GLU A 477 2.09 -9.01 2.32
C GLU A 477 1.27 -8.04 1.45
N THR A 478 1.47 -6.73 1.59
CA THR A 478 0.91 -5.68 0.73
C THR A 478 2.08 -5.07 -0.03
N ARG A 479 2.15 -5.32 -1.33
CA ARG A 479 3.27 -4.84 -2.15
C ARG A 479 3.21 -3.32 -2.32
N LYS A 480 4.36 -2.72 -2.65
CA LYS A 480 4.41 -1.31 -3.06
C LYS A 480 3.62 -1.14 -4.38
N PRO A 481 2.90 -0.03 -4.59
CA PRO A 481 2.20 0.19 -5.85
C PRO A 481 3.16 0.13 -7.05
N THR A 482 2.77 -0.64 -8.06
CA THR A 482 3.44 -0.77 -9.36
C THR A 482 2.55 -0.21 -10.46
N SER A 483 2.97 -0.29 -11.72
CA SER A 483 2.19 0.18 -12.87
C SER A 483 2.36 -0.70 -14.09
N GLY A 484 1.25 -1.04 -14.75
CA GLY A 484 1.21 -1.75 -16.02
C GLY A 484 0.29 -1.01 -16.99
N LYS A 485 0.62 -1.00 -18.29
CA LYS A 485 -0.19 -0.36 -19.36
C LYS A 485 -0.60 1.10 -19.02
N GLY A 486 0.31 1.85 -18.38
CA GLY A 486 0.09 3.25 -17.94
C GLY A 486 -0.77 3.44 -16.67
N LEU A 487 -1.32 2.38 -16.08
CA LEU A 487 -2.20 2.46 -14.91
C LEU A 487 -1.56 1.85 -13.66
N ALA A 488 -1.80 2.43 -12.49
CA ALA A 488 -1.26 1.94 -11.23
C ALA A 488 -2.08 0.75 -10.67
N PHE A 489 -1.41 -0.15 -9.96
CA PHE A 489 -2.05 -1.19 -9.13
C PHE A 489 -1.20 -1.56 -7.91
N VAL A 490 -1.84 -2.24 -6.96
CA VAL A 490 -1.22 -2.90 -5.82
C VAL A 490 -1.66 -4.36 -5.83
N VAL A 491 -0.71 -5.27 -5.60
CA VAL A 491 -1.02 -6.67 -5.29
C VAL A 491 -0.85 -6.91 -3.80
N GLU A 492 -1.79 -7.64 -3.23
CA GLU A 492 -1.77 -8.07 -1.83
C GLU A 492 -2.07 -9.56 -1.77
N ALA A 493 -1.48 -10.24 -0.80
CA ALA A 493 -1.85 -11.59 -0.47
C ALA A 493 -1.85 -11.82 1.04
N VAL A 494 -2.61 -12.80 1.48
CA VAL A 494 -2.53 -13.35 2.83
C VAL A 494 -2.67 -14.86 2.77
N MET A 495 -1.85 -15.56 3.55
CA MET A 495 -1.99 -17.01 3.73
C MET A 495 -2.21 -17.34 5.20
N ALA A 496 -3.10 -18.30 5.45
CA ALA A 496 -3.20 -19.01 6.72
C ALA A 496 -2.91 -20.51 6.54
N TYR A 497 -2.39 -21.12 7.59
CA TYR A 497 -2.18 -22.55 7.73
C TYR A 497 -2.47 -22.97 9.18
N SER A 498 -3.17 -24.09 9.36
CA SER A 498 -3.36 -24.71 10.67
C SER A 498 -3.17 -26.22 10.60
N PRO A 499 -2.43 -26.87 11.51
CA PRO A 499 -2.39 -28.33 11.60
C PRO A 499 -3.75 -28.92 12.02
N HIS A 500 -4.64 -28.13 12.62
CA HIS A 500 -5.92 -28.57 13.13
C HIS A 500 -6.99 -28.52 12.04
N SER A 501 -7.38 -29.68 11.49
CA SER A 501 -8.45 -29.78 10.48
C SER A 501 -9.84 -29.28 10.95
N LYS A 502 -9.97 -28.93 12.23
CA LYS A 502 -11.17 -28.30 12.84
C LYS A 502 -11.24 -26.78 12.66
N THR A 503 -10.11 -26.07 12.52
CA THR A 503 -10.08 -24.61 12.28
C THR A 503 -10.04 -24.31 10.79
N ILE A 504 -9.09 -24.91 10.07
CA ILE A 504 -9.02 -24.88 8.60
C ILE A 504 -9.25 -26.31 8.11
N LYS A 505 -10.37 -26.52 7.42
CA LYS A 505 -10.71 -27.81 6.79
C LYS A 505 -9.65 -28.20 5.76
N ASN A 506 -9.26 -29.47 5.74
CA ASN A 506 -8.37 -30.01 4.71
C ASN A 506 -9.01 -29.87 3.31
N ALA A 507 -8.36 -29.13 2.42
CA ALA A 507 -8.89 -28.87 1.08
C ALA A 507 -8.81 -30.11 0.18
N LYS A 508 -9.95 -30.51 -0.40
CA LYS A 508 -10.03 -31.58 -1.42
C LYS A 508 -9.65 -31.09 -2.81
N THR A 509 -9.73 -29.78 -3.05
CA THR A 509 -9.54 -29.17 -4.38
C THR A 509 -8.89 -27.80 -4.23
N ALA A 510 -8.01 -27.42 -5.17
CA ALA A 510 -7.30 -26.14 -5.16
C ALA A 510 -8.21 -24.89 -5.07
N THR A 511 -9.45 -24.98 -5.56
CA THR A 511 -10.49 -23.93 -5.45
C THR A 511 -10.95 -23.67 -4.01
N GLN A 512 -10.74 -24.60 -3.08
CA GLN A 512 -11.04 -24.42 -1.65
C GLN A 512 -9.89 -23.72 -0.91
N VAL A 513 -8.67 -23.79 -1.46
CA VAL A 513 -7.47 -23.11 -0.93
C VAL A 513 -7.44 -21.65 -1.37
N ILE A 514 -7.71 -21.38 -2.65
CA ILE A 514 -7.53 -20.06 -3.25
C ILE A 514 -8.85 -19.27 -3.26
N THR A 515 -8.80 -18.01 -2.84
CA THR A 515 -9.81 -17.02 -3.22
C THR A 515 -9.16 -15.80 -3.87
N ARG A 516 -9.69 -15.44 -5.04
CA ARG A 516 -9.27 -14.29 -5.85
C ARG A 516 -10.15 -13.09 -5.56
N TYR A 517 -9.53 -11.92 -5.45
CA TYR A 517 -10.20 -10.64 -5.28
C TYR A 517 -9.66 -9.61 -6.27
N VAL A 518 -10.54 -8.75 -6.77
CA VAL A 518 -10.18 -7.61 -7.63
C VAL A 518 -10.93 -6.39 -7.13
N ASN A 519 -10.21 -5.31 -6.78
CA ASN A 519 -10.75 -4.14 -6.08
C ASN A 519 -11.65 -4.55 -4.89
N ARG A 520 -11.14 -5.43 -4.00
CA ARG A 520 -11.86 -5.99 -2.83
C ARG A 520 -13.14 -6.80 -3.14
N THR A 521 -13.44 -7.07 -4.41
CA THR A 521 -14.60 -7.84 -4.85
C THR A 521 -14.21 -9.30 -5.13
N PRO A 522 -14.83 -10.32 -4.52
CA PRO A 522 -14.49 -11.72 -4.76
C PRO A 522 -14.79 -12.18 -6.18
N LYS A 523 -14.06 -13.20 -6.63
CA LYS A 523 -14.18 -13.81 -7.96
C LYS A 523 -14.29 -15.33 -7.82
N LEU A 524 -15.49 -15.85 -8.12
CA LEU A 524 -15.85 -17.26 -7.92
C LEU A 524 -15.75 -18.10 -9.21
N ARG A 525 -16.05 -17.49 -10.36
CA ARG A 525 -16.00 -18.13 -11.69
C ARG A 525 -14.69 -17.81 -12.42
N ASP A 526 -14.38 -18.62 -13.44
CA ASP A 526 -13.28 -18.41 -14.38
C ASP A 526 -11.92 -18.37 -13.65
N ASN A 527 -11.63 -19.46 -12.93
CA ASN A 527 -10.46 -19.58 -12.06
C ASN A 527 -9.18 -19.83 -12.84
N THR A 528 -9.15 -20.87 -13.67
CA THR A 528 -8.01 -21.28 -14.53
C THR A 528 -7.44 -20.11 -15.33
N ASP A 529 -8.35 -19.39 -15.98
CA ASP A 529 -8.07 -18.36 -16.98
C ASP A 529 -7.68 -17.01 -16.38
N CYS A 530 -7.64 -16.89 -15.06
CA CYS A 530 -7.35 -15.63 -14.38
C CYS A 530 -5.87 -15.51 -14.05
N ALA A 531 -5.23 -14.40 -14.42
CA ALA A 531 -3.83 -14.12 -14.12
C ALA A 531 -3.47 -14.27 -12.62
N LEU A 532 -4.38 -13.93 -11.69
CA LEU A 532 -4.16 -14.17 -10.25
C LEU A 532 -3.99 -15.66 -9.88
N TRP A 533 -4.67 -16.57 -10.58
CA TRP A 533 -4.54 -18.02 -10.38
C TRP A 533 -3.21 -18.52 -10.94
N MET A 534 -2.91 -18.16 -12.19
CA MET A 534 -1.64 -18.48 -12.85
C MET A 534 -0.43 -17.94 -12.05
N GLY A 535 -0.56 -16.76 -11.46
CA GLY A 535 0.44 -16.18 -10.55
C GLY A 535 0.71 -17.07 -9.32
N ILE A 536 -0.33 -17.66 -8.71
CA ILE A 536 -0.19 -18.60 -7.57
C ILE A 536 0.43 -19.93 -8.03
N GLN A 537 0.00 -20.46 -9.18
CA GLN A 537 0.54 -21.67 -9.82
C GLN A 537 2.02 -21.50 -10.24
N SER A 538 2.47 -20.28 -10.51
CA SER A 538 3.87 -19.99 -10.85
C SER A 538 4.85 -20.09 -9.68
N VAL A 539 4.37 -20.23 -8.44
CA VAL A 539 5.19 -20.32 -7.22
C VAL A 539 5.52 -21.78 -6.91
N ASN A 540 6.80 -22.11 -6.76
CA ASN A 540 7.22 -23.46 -6.35
C ASN A 540 7.15 -23.60 -4.81
N TRP A 541 6.02 -24.10 -4.31
CA TRP A 541 5.75 -24.23 -2.87
C TRP A 541 6.62 -25.26 -2.14
N LYS A 542 7.22 -26.22 -2.86
CA LYS A 542 8.16 -27.22 -2.30
C LYS A 542 9.41 -26.54 -1.73
N ASN A 543 9.87 -25.44 -2.35
CA ASN A 543 10.98 -24.62 -1.85
C ASN A 543 10.70 -23.94 -0.49
N TYR A 544 9.44 -23.88 -0.06
CA TYR A 544 8.98 -23.29 1.20
C TYR A 544 8.57 -24.34 2.25
N LYS A 545 8.97 -25.60 2.06
CA LYS A 545 8.63 -26.76 2.92
C LYS A 545 7.15 -27.17 2.90
N VAL A 546 6.47 -26.93 1.78
CA VAL A 546 5.16 -27.52 1.49
C VAL A 546 5.36 -28.65 0.46
N PRO A 547 5.54 -29.92 0.90
CA PRO A 547 5.77 -31.03 -0.03
C PRO A 547 4.51 -31.38 -0.83
N ASP A 548 3.36 -31.34 -0.17
CA ASP A 548 2.06 -31.72 -0.71
C ASP A 548 1.47 -30.57 -1.54
N THR A 549 1.39 -30.80 -2.85
CA THR A 549 0.75 -29.89 -3.80
C THR A 549 -0.24 -30.66 -4.66
N PHE A 550 -1.28 -29.98 -5.14
CA PHE A 550 -2.10 -30.46 -6.26
C PHE A 550 -1.28 -30.43 -7.58
N ASP A 551 -1.80 -31.04 -8.64
CA ASP A 551 -1.10 -31.20 -9.94
C ASP A 551 -0.80 -29.85 -10.61
N ASN A 552 -1.62 -28.84 -10.31
CA ASN A 552 -1.43 -27.44 -10.68
C ASN A 552 -0.49 -26.66 -9.73
N GLY A 553 0.32 -27.35 -8.93
CA GLY A 553 1.36 -26.79 -8.05
C GLY A 553 0.86 -26.10 -6.78
N ILE A 554 -0.46 -25.97 -6.59
CA ILE A 554 -1.06 -25.23 -5.46
C ILE A 554 -0.94 -26.07 -4.16
N PRO A 555 -0.66 -25.47 -2.99
CA PRO A 555 -0.59 -26.18 -1.71
C PRO A 555 -1.80 -27.05 -1.41
N LYS A 556 -1.57 -28.30 -1.01
CA LYS A 556 -2.59 -29.26 -0.56
C LYS A 556 -2.56 -29.35 0.96
N GLY A 557 -3.70 -29.59 1.59
CA GLY A 557 -3.84 -29.63 3.04
C GLY A 557 -4.69 -28.48 3.60
N ASN A 558 -4.42 -28.12 4.85
CA ASN A 558 -5.14 -27.09 5.61
C ASN A 558 -4.59 -25.68 5.34
N PHE A 559 -4.55 -25.28 4.07
CA PHE A 559 -4.07 -23.96 3.62
C PHE A 559 -5.21 -23.10 3.10
N ILE A 560 -5.11 -21.78 3.34
CA ILE A 560 -6.00 -20.77 2.73
C ILE A 560 -5.11 -19.64 2.20
N ILE A 561 -5.29 -19.30 0.92
CA ILE A 561 -4.55 -18.24 0.21
C ILE A 561 -5.58 -17.26 -0.38
N TYR A 562 -5.58 -16.01 0.09
CA TYR A 562 -6.33 -14.92 -0.54
C TYR A 562 -5.36 -14.03 -1.31
N VAL A 563 -5.69 -13.69 -2.56
CA VAL A 563 -4.91 -12.75 -3.39
C VAL A 563 -5.84 -11.65 -3.90
N ASN A 564 -5.45 -10.40 -3.69
CA ASN A 564 -6.16 -9.21 -4.13
C ASN A 564 -5.30 -8.39 -5.10
N CYS A 565 -5.91 -7.88 -6.16
CA CYS A 565 -5.33 -6.82 -6.99
C CYS A 565 -6.25 -5.59 -6.96
N SER A 566 -5.71 -4.44 -6.53
CA SER A 566 -6.44 -3.18 -6.37
C SER A 566 -5.83 -2.08 -7.23
N GLY A 567 -6.65 -1.34 -7.98
CA GLY A 567 -6.25 -0.13 -8.71
C GLY A 567 -6.89 0.00 -10.09
N PRO A 568 -6.82 1.19 -10.72
CA PRO A 568 -7.51 1.47 -11.99
C PRO A 568 -7.11 0.54 -13.14
N TYR A 569 -5.87 0.03 -13.14
CA TYR A 569 -5.35 -0.98 -14.06
C TYR A 569 -6.30 -2.17 -14.25
N THR A 570 -6.93 -2.63 -13.15
CA THR A 570 -7.83 -3.79 -13.17
C THR A 570 -9.03 -3.61 -14.12
N HIS A 571 -9.49 -2.39 -14.36
CA HIS A 571 -10.62 -2.12 -15.27
C HIS A 571 -10.29 -2.39 -16.74
N LEU A 572 -9.05 -2.14 -17.16
CA LEU A 572 -8.56 -2.46 -18.51
C LEU A 572 -8.29 -3.97 -18.68
N MET A 573 -8.10 -4.68 -17.57
CA MET A 573 -7.54 -6.03 -17.53
C MET A 573 -8.56 -7.15 -17.35
N PHE A 574 -9.88 -6.90 -17.33
CA PHE A 574 -10.86 -7.98 -17.31
C PHE A 574 -10.98 -8.66 -18.68
N LYS A 575 -10.90 -10.00 -18.74
CA LYS A 575 -11.03 -10.78 -19.99
C LYS A 575 -12.40 -10.61 -20.67
N SER A 576 -13.45 -10.32 -19.89
CA SER A 576 -14.83 -10.23 -20.36
C SER A 576 -15.65 -9.23 -19.54
N GLN A 577 -16.79 -8.79 -20.10
CA GLN A 577 -17.66 -7.79 -19.46
C GLN A 577 -18.25 -8.24 -18.12
N SER A 578 -18.32 -9.56 -17.85
CA SER A 578 -18.77 -10.14 -16.57
C SER A 578 -17.78 -9.94 -15.43
N LYS A 579 -16.52 -9.59 -15.72
CA LYS A 579 -15.48 -9.22 -14.74
C LYS A 579 -15.14 -10.32 -13.72
N ASN A 580 -15.15 -11.58 -14.16
CA ASN A 580 -14.76 -12.76 -13.36
C ASN A 580 -13.24 -13.01 -13.34
N ALA A 581 -12.55 -12.84 -14.46
CA ALA A 581 -11.12 -13.14 -14.64
C ALA A 581 -10.34 -11.91 -15.12
N LEU A 582 -9.09 -11.80 -14.65
CA LEU A 582 -8.10 -10.85 -15.18
C LEU A 582 -7.27 -11.53 -16.28
N ALA A 583 -7.02 -10.80 -17.37
CA ALA A 583 -6.16 -11.20 -18.47
C ALA A 583 -4.69 -11.29 -18.05
N GLU A 584 -3.93 -12.17 -18.70
CA GLU A 584 -2.49 -12.29 -18.46
C GLU A 584 -1.71 -11.02 -18.83
N ASP A 585 -0.70 -10.75 -18.01
CA ASP A 585 0.22 -9.63 -18.13
C ASP A 585 1.44 -9.96 -17.28
N GLU A 586 2.64 -9.82 -17.84
CA GLU A 586 3.89 -10.25 -17.21
C GLU A 586 4.20 -9.44 -15.94
N VAL A 587 3.80 -8.17 -15.88
CA VAL A 587 3.98 -7.30 -14.72
C VAL A 587 3.02 -7.72 -13.60
N LEU A 588 1.78 -8.09 -13.93
CA LEU A 588 0.82 -8.61 -12.95
C LEU A 588 1.24 -9.99 -12.43
N LEU A 589 1.61 -10.91 -13.32
CA LEU A 589 2.02 -12.27 -12.97
C LEU A 589 3.28 -12.29 -12.09
N SER A 590 4.30 -11.51 -12.46
CA SER A 590 5.53 -11.41 -11.67
C SER A 590 5.30 -10.75 -10.31
N GLU A 591 4.45 -9.73 -10.20
CA GLU A 591 4.19 -9.08 -8.91
C GLU A 591 3.31 -9.94 -7.96
N VAL A 592 2.34 -10.70 -8.50
CA VAL A 592 1.62 -11.75 -7.74
C VAL A 592 2.58 -12.80 -7.22
N LYS A 593 3.48 -13.30 -8.09
CA LYS A 593 4.52 -14.27 -7.69
C LYS A 593 5.40 -13.72 -6.57
N LEU A 594 5.96 -12.52 -6.73
CA LEU A 594 6.86 -11.90 -5.75
C LEU A 594 6.18 -11.61 -4.40
N CYS A 595 4.88 -11.31 -4.40
CA CYS A 595 4.07 -11.18 -3.18
C CYS A 595 3.97 -12.52 -2.44
N LEU A 596 3.58 -13.58 -3.14
CA LEU A 596 3.41 -14.92 -2.58
C LEU A 596 4.74 -15.56 -2.15
N GLU A 597 5.82 -15.37 -2.89
CA GLU A 597 7.16 -15.79 -2.49
C GLU A 597 7.62 -15.13 -1.18
N SER A 598 7.14 -13.92 -0.87
CA SER A 598 7.41 -13.26 0.41
C SER A 598 6.69 -13.95 1.57
N ILE A 599 5.43 -14.32 1.37
CA ILE A 599 4.66 -15.09 2.35
C ILE A 599 5.24 -16.51 2.48
N GLY A 600 5.69 -17.13 1.38
CA GLY A 600 6.42 -18.40 1.38
C GLY A 600 7.73 -18.34 2.19
N ARG A 601 8.47 -17.23 2.11
CA ARG A 601 9.64 -17.00 2.98
C ARG A 601 9.25 -16.95 4.47
N LYS A 602 8.16 -16.27 4.83
CA LYS A 602 7.61 -16.23 6.21
C LYS A 602 7.19 -17.64 6.68
N LEU A 603 6.46 -18.38 5.84
CA LEU A 603 6.03 -19.77 6.09
C LEU A 603 7.22 -20.71 6.32
N ARG A 604 8.26 -20.65 5.48
CA ARG A 604 9.45 -21.50 5.60
C ARG A 604 10.18 -21.32 6.92
N ARG A 605 10.22 -20.08 7.47
CA ARG A 605 10.73 -19.82 8.83
C ARG A 605 9.87 -20.52 9.88
N TYR A 606 8.55 -20.34 9.80
CA TYR A 606 7.59 -20.94 10.74
C TYR A 606 7.67 -22.48 10.75
N LEU A 607 7.59 -23.13 9.58
CA LEU A 607 7.71 -24.58 9.45
C LEU A 607 9.10 -25.07 9.91
N GLY A 608 10.16 -24.29 9.65
CA GLY A 608 11.51 -24.53 10.18
C GLY A 608 11.59 -24.48 11.71
N LYS A 609 11.04 -23.45 12.35
CA LYS A 609 10.97 -23.34 13.83
C LYS A 609 10.08 -24.47 14.40
N LYS A 610 9.00 -24.87 13.73
CA LYS A 610 8.12 -26.02 14.12
C LYS A 610 8.82 -27.38 14.05
N GLU A 611 9.55 -27.67 12.96
CA GLU A 611 10.37 -28.88 12.86
C GLU A 611 11.48 -28.93 13.91
N ARG A 612 12.19 -27.81 14.16
CA ARG A 612 13.21 -27.71 15.22
C ARG A 612 12.60 -28.04 16.59
N ARG A 613 11.44 -27.46 16.93
CA ARG A 613 10.67 -27.79 18.15
C ARG A 613 10.34 -29.29 18.22
N LYS A 614 9.80 -29.89 17.15
CA LYS A 614 9.45 -31.33 17.11
C LYS A 614 10.68 -32.24 17.26
N LYS A 615 11.84 -31.85 16.69
CA LYS A 615 13.12 -32.55 16.90
C LYS A 615 13.65 -32.41 18.33
N ARG A 616 13.58 -31.21 18.94
CA ARG A 616 13.97 -30.96 20.33
C ARG A 616 13.11 -31.76 21.32
N MET A 617 11.79 -31.82 21.09
CA MET A 617 10.87 -32.66 21.88
C MET A 617 11.23 -34.14 21.78
N LYS A 618 11.36 -34.70 20.57
CA LYS A 618 11.79 -36.10 20.38
C LYS A 618 13.14 -36.42 21.03
N ARG A 619 14.13 -35.50 20.93
CA ARG A 619 15.43 -35.68 21.59
C ARG A 619 15.29 -35.67 23.12
N SER A 620 14.47 -34.78 23.68
CA SER A 620 14.14 -34.77 25.11
C SER A 620 13.45 -36.07 25.53
N GLU A 621 12.44 -36.54 24.81
CA GLU A 621 11.73 -37.80 25.08
C GLU A 621 12.67 -39.01 25.06
N LEU A 622 13.60 -39.07 24.10
CA LEU A 622 14.62 -40.13 24.03
C LEU A 622 15.60 -40.04 25.22
N ILE A 623 16.13 -38.86 25.54
CA ILE A 623 17.03 -38.65 26.68
C ILE A 623 16.36 -39.06 28.00
N ASN A 624 15.10 -38.66 28.22
CA ASN A 624 14.34 -39.03 29.41
C ASN A 624 14.11 -40.55 29.53
N LYS A 625 14.09 -41.29 28.41
CA LYS A 625 14.02 -42.76 28.42
C LYS A 625 15.38 -43.44 28.59
N SER A 626 16.47 -42.85 28.11
CA SER A 626 17.81 -43.43 28.23
C SER A 626 18.48 -43.15 29.58
N ILE A 627 18.09 -42.07 30.29
CA ILE A 627 18.67 -41.72 31.59
C ILE A 627 18.59 -42.87 32.62
N PRO A 628 17.44 -43.53 32.88
CA PRO A 628 17.38 -44.64 33.83
C PRO A 628 18.32 -45.80 33.47
N VAL A 629 18.34 -46.21 32.20
CA VAL A 629 19.21 -47.29 31.70
C VAL A 629 20.69 -46.94 31.90
N PHE A 630 21.07 -45.68 31.66
CA PHE A 630 22.43 -45.19 31.87
C PHE A 630 22.82 -45.15 33.36
N VAL A 631 21.91 -44.75 34.25
CA VAL A 631 22.13 -44.74 35.71
C VAL A 631 22.30 -46.16 36.25
N ASP A 632 21.44 -47.09 35.82
CA ASP A 632 21.51 -48.49 36.24
C ASP A 632 22.78 -49.17 35.71
N SER A 633 23.21 -48.85 34.48
CA SER A 633 24.48 -49.32 33.91
C SER A 633 25.69 -48.79 34.71
N LEU A 634 25.71 -47.48 35.02
CA LEU A 634 26.77 -46.89 35.84
C LEU A 634 26.82 -47.50 37.25
N TYR A 635 25.67 -47.73 37.87
CA TYR A 635 25.60 -48.39 39.17
C TYR A 635 26.22 -49.79 39.13
N SER A 636 25.90 -50.58 38.10
CA SER A 636 26.46 -51.93 37.93
C SER A 636 27.99 -51.94 37.82
N ILE A 637 28.60 -50.90 37.23
CA ILE A 637 30.06 -50.78 37.10
C ILE A 637 30.70 -50.31 38.43
N VAL A 638 30.05 -49.39 39.14
CA VAL A 638 30.60 -48.76 40.35
C VAL A 638 30.47 -49.65 41.60
N LYS A 639 29.44 -50.50 41.68
CA LYS A 639 29.08 -51.35 42.83
C LYS A 639 30.26 -52.16 43.38
N ASP A 640 31.07 -52.75 42.50
CA ASP A 640 32.09 -53.72 42.90
C ASP A 640 33.44 -53.06 43.28
N ILE A 641 33.57 -51.73 43.12
CA ILE A 641 34.74 -50.95 43.52
C ILE A 641 34.75 -50.77 45.05
N PRO A 642 35.78 -51.19 45.80
CA PRO A 642 35.78 -51.15 47.27
C PRO A 642 35.50 -49.78 47.89
N LYS A 643 35.96 -48.69 47.24
CA LYS A 643 35.76 -47.29 47.67
C LYS A 643 34.30 -46.83 47.60
N PHE A 644 33.45 -47.53 46.83
CA PHE A 644 32.07 -47.12 46.57
C PHE A 644 31.02 -48.16 47.03
N LYS A 645 31.45 -49.24 47.69
CA LYS A 645 30.62 -50.37 48.17
C LYS A 645 29.42 -49.98 49.07
N ALA A 646 29.42 -48.77 49.61
CA ALA A 646 28.34 -48.23 50.45
C ALA A 646 27.26 -47.42 49.68
N LEU A 647 27.46 -47.12 48.40
CA LEU A 647 26.46 -46.44 47.57
C LEU A 647 25.30 -47.39 47.25
N LYS A 648 24.08 -47.04 47.67
CA LYS A 648 22.83 -47.66 47.19
C LYS A 648 22.39 -47.01 45.88
N VAL A 649 21.70 -47.77 45.01
CA VAL A 649 21.10 -47.28 43.75
C VAL A 649 20.35 -45.96 43.95
N GLU A 650 19.58 -45.86 45.03
CA GLU A 650 18.79 -44.69 45.40
C GLU A 650 19.58 -43.39 45.51
N HIS A 651 20.87 -43.42 45.89
CA HIS A 651 21.68 -42.20 46.01
C HIS A 651 22.15 -41.65 44.66
N LEU A 652 22.16 -42.48 43.61
CA LEU A 652 22.40 -42.06 42.23
C LEU A 652 21.09 -41.76 41.49
N ARG A 653 20.03 -42.52 41.78
CA ARG A 653 18.68 -42.26 41.24
C ARG A 653 18.10 -40.96 41.81
N LYS A 654 18.02 -40.75 43.13
CA LYS A 654 17.36 -39.56 43.73
C LYS A 654 17.80 -38.20 43.17
N PRO A 655 19.09 -37.86 43.01
CA PRO A 655 19.48 -36.56 42.44
C PRO A 655 19.11 -36.37 40.96
N ILE A 656 19.02 -37.48 40.22
CA ILE A 656 18.68 -37.51 38.79
C ILE A 656 17.17 -37.53 38.60
N GLU A 657 16.46 -38.34 39.39
CA GLU A 657 15.01 -38.34 39.54
C GLU A 657 14.51 -36.98 40.04
N GLU A 658 15.17 -36.31 40.99
CA GLU A 658 14.81 -34.96 41.42
C GLU A 658 15.03 -33.91 40.32
N LYS A 659 16.10 -34.00 39.50
CA LYS A 659 16.26 -33.12 38.34
C LYS A 659 15.18 -33.39 37.29
N LEU A 660 14.90 -34.66 36.99
CA LEU A 660 13.79 -35.10 36.16
C LEU A 660 12.43 -34.68 36.72
N GLU A 661 12.22 -34.67 38.04
CA GLU A 661 10.99 -34.26 38.72
C GLU A 661 10.85 -32.74 38.73
N ARG A 662 11.95 -31.96 38.79
CA ARG A 662 11.90 -30.50 38.58
C ARG A 662 11.52 -30.17 37.13
N ASP A 663 12.21 -30.76 36.15
CA ASP A 663 11.89 -30.63 34.72
C ASP A 663 10.49 -31.19 34.37
N THR A 664 10.04 -32.24 35.04
CA THR A 664 8.71 -32.84 34.84
C THR A 664 7.66 -32.33 35.80
N LEU A 665 7.93 -31.46 36.78
CA LEU A 665 6.88 -30.70 37.47
C LEU A 665 6.31 -29.64 36.52
N GLY A 666 7.14 -29.11 35.62
CA GLY A 666 6.71 -28.41 34.39
C GLY A 666 5.88 -29.28 33.41
N ARG A 667 5.80 -30.60 33.60
CA ARG A 667 5.04 -31.54 32.75
C ARG A 667 3.90 -32.31 33.45
N LYS A 668 3.96 -32.57 34.75
CA LYS A 668 2.87 -33.13 35.57
C LYS A 668 1.71 -32.13 35.67
N GLY A 669 2.02 -30.83 35.53
CA GLY A 669 1.05 -29.77 35.24
C GLY A 669 0.34 -29.88 33.88
N ILE A 670 0.58 -30.91 33.06
CA ILE A 670 -0.10 -31.16 31.77
C ILE A 670 -1.10 -32.32 31.89
N THR A 671 -0.70 -33.47 32.43
CA THR A 671 -1.62 -34.63 32.56
C THR A 671 -2.67 -34.43 33.65
N THR A 672 -2.28 -33.87 34.80
CA THR A 672 -3.23 -33.58 35.89
C THR A 672 -4.20 -32.47 35.50
N THR A 673 -3.76 -31.45 34.75
CA THR A 673 -4.64 -30.40 34.22
C THR A 673 -5.51 -30.87 33.06
N MET A 674 -5.10 -31.85 32.25
CA MET A 674 -5.99 -32.49 31.27
C MET A 674 -7.08 -33.36 31.92
N LYS A 675 -6.87 -33.87 33.15
CA LYS A 675 -7.94 -34.47 33.96
C LYS A 675 -8.80 -33.39 34.65
N LEU A 676 -8.20 -32.41 35.31
CA LEU A 676 -8.92 -31.32 35.97
C LEU A 676 -9.74 -30.46 34.99
N SER A 677 -9.23 -30.16 33.79
CA SER A 677 -10.01 -29.42 32.79
C SER A 677 -11.17 -30.23 32.24
N LYS A 678 -11.08 -31.57 32.21
CA LYS A 678 -12.23 -32.43 31.89
C LYS A 678 -13.27 -32.40 33.01
N SER A 679 -12.89 -32.56 34.28
CA SER A 679 -13.84 -32.47 35.41
C SER A 679 -14.45 -31.06 35.53
N ILE A 680 -13.64 -30.01 35.48
CA ILE A 680 -14.09 -28.62 35.51
C ILE A 680 -14.96 -28.30 34.28
N SER A 681 -14.69 -28.87 33.10
CA SER A 681 -15.61 -28.69 31.95
C SER A 681 -16.96 -29.39 32.15
N ALA A 682 -17.00 -30.50 32.89
CA ALA A 682 -18.23 -31.17 33.29
C ALA A 682 -18.99 -30.36 34.35
N GLU A 683 -18.30 -29.87 35.39
CA GLU A 683 -18.87 -29.00 36.43
C GLU A 683 -19.37 -27.66 35.87
N VAL A 684 -18.61 -27.03 34.97
CA VAL A 684 -19.06 -25.82 34.25
C VAL A 684 -20.23 -26.14 33.31
N SER A 685 -20.43 -27.40 32.90
CA SER A 685 -21.62 -27.81 32.13
C SER A 685 -22.86 -28.06 33.00
N SER A 686 -22.71 -28.61 34.22
CA SER A 686 -23.80 -28.69 35.19
C SER A 686 -24.16 -27.30 35.71
N ILE A 687 -23.19 -26.51 36.17
CA ILE A 687 -23.40 -25.12 36.61
C ILE A 687 -24.07 -24.27 35.51
N LYS A 688 -23.79 -24.51 34.21
CA LYS A 688 -24.52 -23.86 33.10
C LYS A 688 -25.93 -24.40 32.84
N LYS A 689 -26.26 -25.64 33.23
CA LYS A 689 -27.66 -26.12 33.33
C LYS A 689 -28.35 -25.48 34.52
N ASP A 690 -27.72 -25.50 35.69
CA ASP A 690 -28.27 -25.00 36.96
C ASP A 690 -28.55 -23.50 36.89
N LEU A 691 -27.63 -22.71 36.31
CA LEU A 691 -27.85 -21.29 36.02
C LEU A 691 -28.99 -21.06 35.00
N LYS A 692 -29.16 -21.93 33.99
CA LYS A 692 -30.32 -21.84 33.07
C LYS A 692 -31.64 -22.15 33.78
N GLU A 693 -31.65 -23.11 34.71
CA GLU A 693 -32.80 -23.37 35.57
C GLU A 693 -33.09 -22.22 36.54
N GLU A 694 -32.06 -21.69 37.21
CA GLU A 694 -32.16 -20.50 38.06
C GLU A 694 -32.71 -19.30 37.28
N HIS A 695 -32.27 -19.07 36.03
CA HIS A 695 -32.83 -18.01 35.19
C HIS A 695 -34.29 -18.27 34.81
N LYS A 696 -34.71 -19.53 34.56
CA LYS A 696 -36.14 -19.90 34.42
C LYS A 696 -36.95 -19.70 35.72
N ARG A 697 -36.35 -19.95 36.89
CA ARG A 697 -36.99 -19.72 38.21
C ARG A 697 -37.06 -18.22 38.54
N LYS A 698 -36.04 -17.44 38.18
CA LYS A 698 -35.94 -15.98 38.38
C LYS A 698 -36.82 -15.19 37.39
N SER A 699 -37.09 -15.68 36.19
CA SER A 699 -38.10 -15.10 35.30
C SER A 699 -39.52 -15.33 35.83
N LYS A 700 -39.86 -16.57 36.25
CA LYS A 700 -41.14 -16.87 36.93
C LYS A 700 -41.35 -16.10 38.24
N LYS A 701 -40.29 -15.69 38.96
CA LYS A 701 -40.37 -14.80 40.14
C LYS A 701 -40.39 -13.29 39.81
N LYS A 702 -40.22 -12.88 38.54
CA LYS A 702 -40.34 -11.47 38.11
C LYS A 702 -41.73 -11.09 37.58
N SER A 703 -42.50 -12.04 37.06
CA SER A 703 -43.92 -11.82 36.72
C SER A 703 -44.76 -11.56 37.98
N SER A 704 -44.58 -12.37 39.02
CA SER A 704 -45.36 -12.26 40.27
C SER A 704 -45.05 -11.03 41.14
N LYS A 705 -43.86 -10.41 41.00
CA LYS A 705 -43.47 -9.23 41.80
C LYS A 705 -43.84 -7.87 41.21
N LYS A 706 -44.51 -7.81 40.05
CA LYS A 706 -45.02 -6.55 39.49
C LYS A 706 -46.41 -6.13 40.05
N ALA A 707 -47.09 -7.01 40.78
CA ALA A 707 -48.43 -6.74 41.32
C ALA A 707 -48.45 -5.96 42.66
N SER A 708 -47.32 -5.82 43.36
CA SER A 708 -47.31 -5.40 44.77
C SER A 708 -46.18 -4.43 45.16
N LYS A 709 -46.34 -3.14 44.80
CA LYS A 709 -46.01 -1.97 45.65
C LYS A 709 -46.40 -0.61 45.02
N LYS A 710 -47.50 -0.05 45.50
CA LYS A 710 -47.90 1.37 45.44
C LYS A 710 -48.12 1.79 46.91
N LYS A 711 -47.82 3.04 47.30
CA LYS A 711 -47.65 3.52 48.72
C LYS A 711 -46.35 2.97 49.37
N THR A 712 -45.62 3.63 50.30
CA THR A 712 -45.78 4.95 51.00
C THR A 712 -44.38 5.61 51.31
N SER A 713 -44.22 6.49 52.32
CA SER A 713 -43.35 7.69 52.22
C SER A 713 -42.69 8.28 53.51
N LYS A 714 -41.72 9.21 53.32
CA LYS A 714 -41.31 10.41 54.15
C LYS A 714 -40.15 10.33 55.23
N LYS A 715 -39.37 11.44 55.28
CA LYS A 715 -38.53 12.05 56.39
C LYS A 715 -37.19 11.36 56.83
N SER A 716 -36.12 12.04 57.34
CA SER A 716 -35.68 13.47 57.32
C SER A 716 -34.29 13.79 58.01
N SER A 717 -33.55 14.83 57.54
CA SER A 717 -32.59 15.76 58.27
C SER A 717 -31.20 15.27 58.82
N LYS A 718 -30.17 16.07 59.22
CA LYS A 718 -29.66 17.50 59.01
C LYS A 718 -28.23 17.74 59.64
N LYS A 719 -27.24 18.37 58.93
CA LYS A 719 -26.07 19.20 59.42
C LYS A 719 -24.94 18.51 60.27
N LYS A 720 -23.67 18.99 60.49
CA LYS A 720 -22.83 20.16 60.04
C LYS A 720 -21.26 19.90 60.16
N SER A 721 -20.43 20.83 59.65
CA SER A 721 -18.92 20.90 59.49
C SER A 721 -18.05 21.12 60.78
N SER A 722 -16.68 21.10 60.87
CA SER A 722 -15.59 21.62 59.97
C SER A 722 -14.09 21.41 60.42
N LYS A 723 -13.09 21.59 59.50
CA LYS A 723 -11.64 22.05 59.66
C LYS A 723 -10.58 21.19 60.44
N LYS A 724 -9.22 21.41 60.40
CA LYS A 724 -8.18 21.65 59.31
C LYS A 724 -6.70 21.76 59.87
N LYS A 725 -5.64 21.37 59.09
CA LYS A 725 -4.14 21.62 59.22
C LYS A 725 -3.31 20.73 60.22
N ALA A 726 -1.94 20.65 60.22
CA ALA A 726 -0.84 20.61 59.18
C ALA A 726 0.62 20.51 59.78
N SER A 727 1.66 20.19 58.95
CA SER A 727 3.15 20.40 59.13
C SER A 727 4.00 19.27 59.81
N LYS A 728 5.36 19.10 59.73
CA LYS A 728 6.51 19.74 58.99
C LYS A 728 7.88 18.94 59.09
N LYS A 729 8.88 19.24 58.20
CA LYS A 729 10.40 19.09 58.23
C LYS A 729 11.06 17.75 57.75
N SER A 730 12.05 17.66 56.80
CA SER A 730 13.50 18.07 56.63
C SER A 730 14.55 17.11 57.30
N SER A 731 15.79 16.77 56.86
CA SER A 731 16.82 17.43 55.98
C SER A 731 18.11 16.61 55.56
N LYS A 732 18.67 16.90 54.35
CA LYS A 732 20.10 17.18 53.90
C LYS A 732 21.42 16.41 54.30
N LYS A 733 22.21 15.95 53.29
CA LYS A 733 23.72 15.93 53.06
C LYS A 733 24.04 15.12 51.76
N LYS A 734 25.10 15.21 50.90
CA LYS A 734 26.20 16.14 50.49
C LYS A 734 27.68 15.91 50.95
N ILE A 735 28.59 15.43 50.06
CA ILE A 735 30.10 15.58 49.99
C ILE A 735 30.70 14.81 48.74
N SER A 736 32.03 14.75 48.51
CA SER A 736 32.70 15.31 47.30
C SER A 736 34.00 14.67 46.71
N LYS A 737 34.14 14.75 45.36
CA LYS A 737 35.30 15.14 44.46
C LYS A 737 36.75 14.55 44.56
N LYS A 738 37.41 14.52 43.37
CA LYS A 738 38.80 14.09 42.98
C LYS A 738 38.89 12.57 42.63
N LYS A 739 39.88 12.04 41.88
CA LYS A 739 41.11 12.62 41.23
C LYS A 739 41.18 12.35 39.69
N THR A 740 42.22 11.67 39.17
CA THR A 740 42.66 11.52 37.74
C THR A 740 43.60 10.28 37.61
N ALA A 741 44.05 9.72 36.47
CA ALA A 741 44.22 10.22 35.07
C ALA A 741 44.46 9.09 34.03
N LYS A 742 44.25 9.38 32.70
CA LYS A 742 44.84 8.75 31.46
C LYS A 742 44.63 7.21 31.27
N LYS A 743 44.46 6.61 30.08
CA LYS A 743 44.50 6.97 28.62
C LYS A 743 43.64 5.91 27.87
N SER A 744 43.43 5.91 26.54
CA SER A 744 42.61 6.85 25.74
C SER A 744 42.32 6.30 24.31
N THR A 745 41.08 5.85 23.99
CA THR A 745 40.66 5.43 22.63
C THR A 745 39.24 5.87 22.25
N GLN A 746 39.07 6.23 20.97
CA GLN A 746 37.81 6.35 20.19
C GLN A 746 36.57 6.97 20.90
N SER A 747 36.40 8.29 20.78
CA SER A 747 35.25 9.02 21.32
C SER A 747 33.96 8.84 20.50
N LYS A 748 32.91 8.33 21.14
CA LYS A 748 31.55 8.16 20.60
C LYS A 748 30.89 9.50 20.24
N LEU A 749 29.91 9.49 19.33
CA LEU A 749 29.00 10.63 19.11
C LEU A 749 28.31 11.00 20.43
N THR A 750 28.32 12.30 20.77
CA THR A 750 27.63 12.83 21.95
C THR A 750 26.24 13.34 21.56
N THR A 751 25.21 12.60 21.97
CA THR A 751 23.82 13.09 21.94
C THR A 751 23.66 14.18 22.99
N TYR A 752 23.31 15.39 22.57
CA TYR A 752 23.07 16.51 23.49
C TYR A 752 21.64 16.43 24.03
N ASP A 753 21.45 15.76 25.17
CA ASP A 753 20.13 15.56 25.76
C ASP A 753 19.41 16.89 26.07
N ILE A 754 18.41 17.20 25.24
CA ILE A 754 17.51 18.35 25.39
C ILE A 754 16.52 18.03 26.51
N THR A 755 16.98 18.05 27.75
CA THR A 755 16.13 17.84 28.93
C THR A 755 15.37 19.12 29.30
N SER A 756 14.26 18.97 30.01
CA SER A 756 13.51 20.13 30.54
C SER A 756 14.35 21.00 31.49
N GLU A 757 15.33 20.42 32.19
CA GLU A 757 16.26 21.17 33.03
C GLU A 757 17.25 22.00 32.22
N ASN A 758 17.78 21.46 31.11
CA ASN A 758 18.70 22.18 30.24
C ASN A 758 18.00 23.37 29.54
N VAL A 759 16.73 23.22 29.17
CA VAL A 759 15.90 24.32 28.64
C VAL A 759 15.63 25.39 29.71
N LEU A 760 15.37 25.00 30.98
CA LEU A 760 15.20 25.97 32.08
C LEU A 760 16.50 26.71 32.41
N LYS A 761 17.65 26.03 32.39
CA LYS A 761 18.98 26.66 32.52
C LYS A 761 19.24 27.64 31.38
N ALA A 762 18.91 27.30 30.13
CA ALA A 762 19.06 28.23 29.00
C ALA A 762 18.17 29.51 29.11
N LEU A 763 17.13 29.47 29.94
CA LEU A 763 16.19 30.56 30.21
C LEU A 763 16.46 31.31 31.55
N SER A 764 17.53 30.98 32.30
CA SER A 764 17.75 31.51 33.65
C SER A 764 18.01 33.01 33.74
N ASP A 765 18.47 33.62 32.64
CA ASP A 765 19.00 35.00 32.55
C ASP A 765 17.92 36.09 32.69
N ASP A 766 16.70 35.71 33.09
CA ASP A 766 15.51 36.56 33.27
C ASP A 766 15.09 37.41 32.03
N LYS A 767 15.65 37.08 30.85
CA LYS A 767 15.39 37.74 29.57
C LYS A 767 14.38 36.95 28.72
N TRP A 768 13.75 37.65 27.77
CA TRP A 768 12.87 37.03 26.77
C TRP A 768 13.70 36.49 25.60
N HIS A 769 13.58 35.20 25.33
CA HIS A 769 14.33 34.50 24.29
C HIS A 769 13.47 34.01 23.12
N LYS A 770 14.00 34.15 21.91
CA LYS A 770 13.43 33.55 20.68
C LYS A 770 13.87 32.09 20.55
N VAL A 771 13.11 31.27 19.83
CA VAL A 771 13.45 29.85 19.61
C VAL A 771 14.83 29.66 18.94
N PRO A 772 15.25 30.45 17.91
CA PRO A 772 16.60 30.34 17.34
C PRO A 772 17.73 30.69 18.33
N GLU A 773 17.48 31.57 19.29
CA GLU A 773 18.46 31.90 20.34
C GLU A 773 18.63 30.73 21.32
N LEU A 774 17.52 30.04 21.64
CA LEU A 774 17.55 28.81 22.45
C LEU A 774 18.22 27.65 21.72
N VAL A 775 17.98 27.49 20.40
CA VAL A 775 18.69 26.54 19.53
C VAL A 775 20.21 26.79 19.59
N LYS A 776 20.65 28.06 19.45
CA LYS A 776 22.07 28.43 19.54
C LYS A 776 22.65 28.23 20.95
N LYS A 777 21.92 28.61 22.02
CA LYS A 777 22.32 28.37 23.43
C LYS A 777 22.48 26.88 23.75
N LEU A 778 21.58 26.04 23.24
CA LEU A 778 21.56 24.59 23.48
C LEU A 778 22.44 23.79 22.50
N LYS A 779 23.12 24.46 21.56
CA LYS A 779 23.96 23.85 20.50
C LYS A 779 23.24 22.81 19.63
N ILE A 780 21.92 22.94 19.50
CA ILE A 780 21.06 22.07 18.67
C ILE A 780 21.48 22.19 17.20
N LYS A 781 21.60 21.05 16.51
CA LYS A 781 22.01 20.98 15.10
C LYS A 781 20.95 20.40 14.17
N ASP A 782 20.07 19.53 14.68
CA ASP A 782 19.01 18.90 13.88
C ASP A 782 17.70 19.71 13.91
N GLN A 783 16.93 19.66 12.83
CA GLN A 783 15.56 20.16 12.77
C GLN A 783 14.61 19.32 13.67
N MET A 784 14.84 18.01 13.82
CA MET A 784 14.05 17.18 14.72
C MET A 784 14.27 17.56 16.20
N GLU A 785 15.52 17.83 16.58
CA GLU A 785 15.90 18.38 17.89
C GLU A 785 15.19 19.73 18.17
N ALA A 786 15.14 20.62 17.17
CA ALA A 786 14.44 21.91 17.30
C ALA A 786 12.91 21.75 17.46
N ALA A 787 12.30 20.75 16.82
CA ALA A 787 10.89 20.40 17.04
C ALA A 787 10.64 19.82 18.43
N PHE A 788 11.59 19.04 18.97
CA PHE A 788 11.52 18.51 20.34
C PHE A 788 11.63 19.62 21.40
N LEU A 789 12.54 20.59 21.21
CA LEU A 789 12.64 21.81 22.03
C LEU A 789 11.31 22.57 22.09
N LEU A 790 10.62 22.75 20.95
CA LEU A 790 9.30 23.40 20.90
C LEU A 790 8.24 22.67 21.74
N ASN A 791 8.27 21.34 21.77
CA ASN A 791 7.36 20.55 22.59
C ASN A 791 7.71 20.61 24.09
N ILE A 792 8.99 20.70 24.45
CA ILE A 792 9.41 20.95 25.84
C ILE A 792 8.98 22.33 26.31
N LEU A 793 9.13 23.38 25.49
CA LEU A 793 8.67 24.73 25.82
C LEU A 793 7.15 24.76 26.07
N LYS A 794 6.33 24.11 25.22
CA LYS A 794 4.90 23.92 25.49
C LYS A 794 4.64 23.21 26.83
N LYS A 795 5.38 22.13 27.14
CA LYS A 795 5.23 21.33 28.37
C LYS A 795 5.60 22.12 29.63
N LEU A 796 6.65 22.94 29.57
CA LEU A 796 7.07 23.85 30.64
C LEU A 796 6.07 25.00 30.85
N TYR A 797 5.48 25.51 29.77
CA TYR A 797 4.44 26.55 29.84
C TYR A 797 3.14 26.02 30.46
N ILE A 798 2.70 24.81 30.09
CA ILE A 798 1.55 24.12 30.74
C ILE A 798 1.82 23.89 32.24
N LYS A 799 3.06 23.56 32.61
CA LYS A 799 3.49 23.48 34.02
C LYS A 799 3.67 24.84 34.72
N LYS A 800 3.40 25.97 34.06
CA LYS A 800 3.63 27.34 34.54
C LYS A 800 5.08 27.64 34.98
N GLN A 801 6.06 26.92 34.44
CA GLN A 801 7.50 27.12 34.74
C GLN A 801 8.16 28.15 33.80
N ILE A 802 7.50 28.49 32.69
CA ILE A 802 7.92 29.57 31.78
C ILE A 802 6.70 30.39 31.34
N LYS A 803 6.91 31.68 31.03
CA LYS A 803 5.94 32.57 30.39
C LYS A 803 6.14 32.56 28.88
N LEU A 804 5.04 32.74 28.14
CA LEU A 804 5.00 32.91 26.68
C LEU A 804 4.51 34.33 26.37
N GLY A 805 5.20 35.02 25.47
CA GLY A 805 4.83 36.34 24.95
C GLY A 805 4.99 36.44 23.43
N LYS A 806 4.69 37.62 22.88
CA LYS A 806 5.00 38.00 21.50
C LYS A 806 5.93 39.23 21.52
N ASN A 807 6.88 39.32 20.60
CA ASN A 807 7.66 40.55 20.40
C ASN A 807 6.91 41.56 19.50
N LYS A 808 7.49 42.76 19.28
CA LYS A 808 6.96 43.79 18.35
C LYS A 808 6.74 43.31 16.90
N GLN A 809 7.24 42.13 16.51
CA GLN A 809 7.03 41.49 15.20
C GLN A 809 6.08 40.28 15.27
N GLY A 810 5.28 40.15 16.34
CA GLY A 810 4.33 39.04 16.54
C GLY A 810 4.94 37.67 16.85
N LYS A 811 6.28 37.53 16.78
CA LYS A 811 6.99 36.26 16.95
C LYS A 811 7.01 35.83 18.43
N LYS A 812 6.78 34.53 18.67
CA LYS A 812 6.70 33.94 20.02
C LYS A 812 8.06 34.01 20.73
N VAL A 813 8.05 34.51 21.97
CA VAL A 813 9.21 34.59 22.86
C VAL A 813 8.90 33.93 24.21
N TRP A 814 9.92 33.38 24.85
CA TRP A 814 9.80 32.60 26.09
C TRP A 814 10.72 33.19 27.17
N LYS A 815 10.27 33.23 28.41
CA LYS A 815 11.03 33.69 29.58
C LYS A 815 10.72 32.77 30.77
N ILE A 816 11.67 32.54 31.67
CA ILE A 816 11.41 31.73 32.87
C ILE A 816 10.32 32.36 33.77
N ASN A 817 9.49 31.54 34.39
CA ASN A 817 8.55 31.99 35.42
C ASN A 817 9.18 31.68 36.78
N ARG A 818 9.61 32.72 37.49
CA ARG A 818 10.03 32.64 38.90
C ARG A 818 8.78 32.56 39.79
#